data_AF-A0A0C1WCF1-F1
#
_entry.id   AF-A0A0C1WCF1-F1
#
_cell.length_a   1.000
_cell.length_b   1.000
_cell.length_c   1.000
_cell.angle_alpha   90.00
_cell.angle_beta   90.00
_cell.angle_gamma   90.00
#
_symmetry.space_group_name_H-M   'P 1'
#
loop_
_entity.id
_entity.type
_entity.pdbx_description
1 polymer ?
#
loop_
_entity_poly.entity_id
_entity_poly.type
_entity_poly.pdbx_seq_one_letter_code
_entity_poly.pdbx_strand_id
1 'polypeptide(L)'
;MNRYAVLCLDNNPISAEQFRLELSAFSSKFDILSVESIEEAQSALEYLEEREQKVALVIASHHAHFNGVDFLIGLDRKPHTEQARKILISCSSDIEAILTAVNEGRLDHCLTKPLPDKVLFNTAQKELTQFILRYDREDLLSYSQILDQHKLLRAHIENQMSNYQAGFLNDYHALSDGELAEQVISALQHFFEQNDDTKACRTYSPEHLLTVEGEPNSFLWFITSGEVALYKRDELGMQREVVRHSKGNIVGGMSFVTGESSFSTALTLTKTEVIKLDRKVFRKVMQSDSNLLPLFTNLLLRHFNRRLQRSINTKLQLQKTLESLESAHQQLIEREKMAMLGQLVAGVAHELNNPIAAILRGVENLTLTLENLLKELPSHDIQEKGVALLTKAQRVKPASTAELRERVKQLSTDLPDRALAKKVVNLGLESNQTLITQLNRQKTESLHTLGTLEQYHQVGASLRSINVCAARIADMVKSLKGYARSDDESLHFADLHEGIEDTLVIFENKLKMHKVTTDYAELPNTLCQPIALQQVWTNLISNAIDAFPDKGELVIQSRLVEKDSQTYAVISFKDNGCGIPESQQKAIFELNFTTKKEGNFGLGIGLSICQQIMAGHKGWIEVESKLNHFTCMTVWLPITQEGDEA
;
A
#
# COMPACT_ATOMS: atom_id res chain seq x y z
N MET A 1 -28.54 -35.65 -49.37
CA MET A 1 -27.32 -34.85 -49.53
C MET A 1 -27.42 -33.72 -48.55
N ASN A 2 -26.48 -33.65 -47.62
CA ASN A 2 -26.47 -32.66 -46.57
C ASN A 2 -25.87 -31.34 -47.09
N ARG A 3 -26.09 -30.25 -46.34
CA ARG A 3 -25.55 -28.92 -46.70
C ARG A 3 -24.02 -28.87 -46.66
N TYR A 4 -23.40 -29.70 -45.83
CA TYR A 4 -21.97 -29.70 -45.57
C TYR A 4 -21.39 -31.11 -45.67
N ALA A 5 -20.12 -31.21 -46.06
CA ALA A 5 -19.37 -32.46 -46.16
C ALA A 5 -18.18 -32.52 -45.18
N VAL A 6 -17.80 -33.72 -44.79
CA VAL A 6 -16.59 -34.04 -44.02
C VAL A 6 -15.73 -34.98 -44.85
N LEU A 7 -14.50 -34.57 -45.16
CA LEU A 7 -13.56 -35.36 -45.93
C LEU A 7 -12.50 -35.97 -44.99
N CYS A 8 -12.30 -37.28 -45.09
CA CYS A 8 -11.34 -38.03 -44.31
C CYS A 8 -10.35 -38.72 -45.25
N LEU A 9 -9.08 -38.35 -45.14
CA LEU A 9 -7.98 -38.85 -45.96
C LEU A 9 -7.02 -39.67 -45.09
N ASP A 10 -7.06 -40.99 -45.25
CA ASP A 10 -6.12 -41.91 -44.61
C ASP A 10 -5.85 -43.08 -45.56
N ASN A 11 -4.59 -43.31 -45.89
CA ASN A 11 -4.15 -44.38 -46.79
C ASN A 11 -4.06 -45.76 -46.11
N ASN A 12 -4.27 -45.83 -44.80
CA ASN A 12 -4.39 -47.10 -44.10
C ASN A 12 -5.88 -47.48 -43.97
N PRO A 13 -6.33 -48.57 -44.64
CA PRO A 13 -7.74 -48.93 -44.71
C PRO A 13 -8.34 -49.27 -43.33
N ILE A 14 -7.52 -49.74 -42.38
CA ILE A 14 -7.99 -50.06 -41.03
C ILE A 14 -8.33 -48.78 -40.26
N SER A 15 -7.45 -47.76 -40.31
CA SER A 15 -7.75 -46.47 -39.66
C SER A 15 -8.82 -45.69 -40.41
N ALA A 16 -8.89 -45.79 -41.74
CA ALA A 16 -9.96 -45.19 -42.52
C ALA A 16 -11.34 -45.73 -42.14
N GLU A 17 -11.49 -47.06 -41.98
CA GLU A 17 -12.74 -47.66 -41.48
C GLU A 17 -13.05 -47.25 -40.03
N GLN A 18 -12.03 -47.18 -39.16
CA GLN A 18 -12.21 -46.70 -37.79
C GLN A 18 -12.74 -45.26 -37.76
N PHE A 19 -12.16 -44.36 -38.56
CA PHE A 19 -12.58 -42.97 -38.65
C PHE A 19 -13.99 -42.86 -39.19
N ARG A 20 -14.34 -43.67 -40.19
CA ARG A 20 -15.70 -43.73 -40.74
C ARG A 20 -16.72 -44.17 -39.69
N LEU A 21 -16.40 -45.19 -38.88
CA LEU A 21 -17.26 -45.66 -37.80
C LEU A 21 -17.44 -44.60 -36.72
N GLU A 22 -16.37 -43.98 -36.25
CA GLU A 22 -16.44 -42.93 -35.22
C GLU A 22 -17.21 -41.69 -35.72
N LEU A 23 -17.00 -41.30 -36.98
CA LEU A 23 -17.67 -40.13 -37.56
C LEU A 23 -19.10 -40.41 -38.02
N SER A 24 -19.52 -41.68 -38.13
CA SER A 24 -20.86 -42.06 -38.62
C SER A 24 -22.01 -41.37 -37.86
N ALA A 25 -21.81 -41.01 -36.60
CA ALA A 25 -22.75 -40.24 -35.79
C ALA A 25 -23.09 -38.85 -36.39
N PHE A 26 -22.21 -38.27 -37.22
CA PHE A 26 -22.43 -37.00 -37.92
C PHE A 26 -23.18 -37.14 -39.25
N SER A 27 -23.39 -38.37 -39.75
CA SER A 27 -23.94 -38.64 -41.10
C SER A 27 -25.36 -38.11 -41.34
N SER A 28 -26.12 -37.88 -40.27
CA SER A 28 -27.48 -37.32 -40.32
C SER A 28 -27.51 -35.84 -40.73
N LYS A 29 -26.38 -35.12 -40.62
CA LYS A 29 -26.26 -33.69 -40.95
C LYS A 29 -25.04 -33.33 -41.81
N PHE A 30 -24.09 -34.26 -41.98
CA PHE A 30 -22.89 -34.08 -42.78
C PHE A 30 -22.68 -35.27 -43.71
N ASP A 31 -22.31 -35.02 -44.96
CA ASP A 31 -21.94 -36.09 -45.88
C ASP A 31 -20.47 -36.48 -45.63
N ILE A 32 -20.23 -37.74 -45.23
CA ILE A 32 -18.90 -38.21 -44.81
C ILE A 32 -18.26 -38.97 -45.96
N LEU A 33 -17.10 -38.48 -46.41
CA LEU A 33 -16.33 -39.05 -47.50
C LEU A 33 -15.00 -39.56 -46.95
N SER A 34 -14.73 -40.85 -47.12
CA SER A 34 -13.47 -41.48 -46.75
C SER A 34 -12.73 -41.84 -48.04
N VAL A 35 -11.49 -41.36 -48.17
CA VAL A 35 -10.63 -41.54 -49.35
C VAL A 35 -9.27 -42.04 -48.92
N GLU A 36 -8.66 -42.90 -49.73
CA GLU A 36 -7.41 -43.59 -49.39
C GLU A 36 -6.18 -42.96 -50.08
N SER A 37 -6.40 -42.12 -51.10
CA SER A 37 -5.34 -41.43 -51.83
C SER A 37 -5.59 -39.93 -51.98
N ILE A 38 -4.53 -39.15 -52.19
CA ILE A 38 -4.62 -37.70 -52.44
C ILE A 38 -5.37 -37.43 -53.76
N GLU A 39 -5.23 -38.30 -54.76
CA GLU A 39 -5.90 -38.20 -56.06
C GLU A 39 -7.42 -38.41 -55.92
N GLU A 40 -7.83 -39.39 -55.11
CA GLU A 40 -9.23 -39.58 -54.72
C GLU A 40 -9.77 -38.40 -53.92
N ALA A 41 -8.96 -37.85 -53.01
CA ALA A 41 -9.35 -36.67 -52.23
C ALA A 41 -9.59 -35.45 -53.14
N GLN A 42 -8.73 -35.23 -54.13
CA GLN A 42 -8.91 -34.16 -55.11
C GLN A 42 -10.16 -34.38 -55.96
N SER A 43 -10.39 -35.60 -56.43
CA SER A 43 -11.59 -35.98 -57.19
C SER A 43 -12.87 -35.78 -56.37
N ALA A 44 -12.83 -36.14 -55.08
CA ALA A 44 -13.95 -35.93 -54.15
C ALA A 44 -14.23 -34.44 -53.91
N LEU A 45 -13.17 -33.61 -53.79
CA LEU A 45 -13.32 -32.17 -53.67
C LEU A 45 -13.89 -31.52 -54.93
N GLU A 46 -13.48 -31.96 -56.12
CA GLU A 46 -14.03 -31.52 -57.40
C GLU A 46 -15.51 -31.89 -57.53
N TYR A 47 -15.88 -33.11 -57.13
CA TYR A 47 -17.28 -33.55 -57.09
C TYR A 47 -18.15 -32.71 -56.14
N LEU A 48 -17.61 -32.31 -54.99
CA LEU A 48 -18.31 -31.42 -54.05
C LEU A 48 -18.44 -30.01 -54.60
N GLU A 49 -17.41 -29.53 -55.30
CA GLU A 49 -17.37 -28.23 -55.98
C GLU A 49 -18.42 -28.15 -57.09
N GLU A 50 -18.52 -29.17 -57.97
CA GLU A 50 -19.57 -29.26 -59.00
C GLU A 50 -20.99 -29.21 -58.43
N ARG A 51 -21.17 -29.63 -57.17
CA ARG A 51 -22.45 -29.68 -56.47
C ARG A 51 -22.70 -28.48 -55.57
N GLU A 52 -21.81 -27.50 -55.57
CA GLU A 52 -21.82 -26.35 -54.66
C GLU A 52 -21.88 -26.72 -53.17
N GLN A 53 -21.43 -27.92 -52.81
CA GLN A 53 -21.46 -28.41 -51.44
C GLN A 53 -20.19 -27.97 -50.70
N LYS A 54 -20.36 -27.25 -49.59
CA LYS A 54 -19.23 -26.75 -48.79
C LYS A 54 -18.63 -27.84 -47.91
N VAL A 55 -17.31 -27.85 -47.79
CA VAL A 55 -16.60 -28.74 -46.87
C VAL A 55 -16.51 -28.09 -45.50
N ALA A 56 -17.04 -28.74 -44.47
CA ALA A 56 -17.00 -28.23 -43.10
C ALA A 56 -15.73 -28.66 -42.36
N LEU A 57 -15.23 -29.87 -42.63
CA LEU A 57 -14.09 -30.44 -41.93
C LEU A 57 -13.28 -31.35 -42.88
N VAL A 58 -11.96 -31.21 -42.84
CA VAL A 58 -11.02 -32.14 -43.48
C VAL A 58 -10.10 -32.74 -42.43
N ILE A 59 -10.04 -34.06 -42.42
CA ILE A 59 -9.14 -34.85 -41.56
C ILE A 59 -8.13 -35.52 -42.49
N ALA A 60 -6.84 -35.30 -42.27
CA ALA A 60 -5.79 -35.95 -43.06
C ALA A 60 -4.76 -36.62 -42.15
N SER A 61 -4.40 -37.86 -42.45
CA SER A 61 -3.29 -38.56 -41.80
C SER A 61 -1.94 -38.17 -42.43
N HIS A 62 -0.87 -38.19 -41.64
CA HIS A 62 0.50 -37.96 -42.11
C HIS A 62 1.46 -38.99 -41.52
N HIS A 63 2.31 -39.55 -42.39
CA HIS A 63 3.43 -40.41 -42.01
C HIS A 63 4.48 -40.43 -43.12
N ALA A 64 5.65 -41.06 -42.89
CA ALA A 64 6.82 -41.06 -43.77
C ALA A 64 6.60 -41.41 -45.27
N HIS A 65 5.46 -42.01 -45.64
CA HIS A 65 5.13 -42.41 -47.03
C HIS A 65 3.85 -41.74 -47.54
N PHE A 66 3.26 -40.81 -46.77
CA PHE A 66 2.01 -40.15 -47.08
C PHE A 66 1.97 -38.73 -46.53
N ASN A 67 1.96 -37.75 -47.44
CA ASN A 67 2.06 -36.35 -47.08
C ASN A 67 0.69 -35.68 -46.94
N GLY A 68 0.01 -35.92 -45.82
CA GLY A 68 -1.25 -35.23 -45.49
C GLY A 68 -1.09 -33.73 -45.18
N VAL A 69 0.11 -33.27 -44.81
CA VAL A 69 0.38 -31.86 -44.45
C VAL A 69 0.26 -30.96 -45.68
N ASP A 70 0.95 -31.29 -46.77
CA ASP A 70 0.89 -30.52 -48.01
C ASP A 70 -0.52 -30.47 -48.59
N PHE A 71 -1.28 -31.57 -48.44
CA PHE A 71 -2.68 -31.62 -48.84
C PHE A 71 -3.52 -30.58 -48.07
N LEU A 72 -3.43 -30.54 -46.73
CA LEU A 72 -4.17 -29.59 -45.90
C LEU A 72 -3.80 -28.12 -46.18
N ILE A 73 -2.51 -27.85 -46.47
CA ILE A 73 -2.03 -26.51 -46.86
C ILE A 73 -2.62 -26.10 -48.21
N GLY A 74 -2.72 -27.04 -49.17
CA GLY A 74 -3.27 -26.81 -50.50
C GLY A 74 -4.75 -26.43 -50.53
N LEU A 75 -5.53 -26.79 -49.49
CA LEU A 75 -6.98 -26.57 -49.45
C LEU A 75 -7.41 -25.10 -49.45
N ASP A 76 -6.57 -24.17 -48.98
CA ASP A 76 -6.94 -22.75 -48.94
C ASP A 76 -6.95 -22.10 -50.33
N ARG A 77 -6.41 -22.78 -51.34
CA ARG A 77 -6.38 -22.26 -52.72
C ARG A 77 -7.72 -22.41 -53.43
N LYS A 78 -8.67 -23.18 -52.86
CA LYS A 78 -10.00 -23.41 -53.43
C LYS A 78 -11.10 -22.76 -52.56
N PRO A 79 -12.07 -22.04 -53.16
CA PRO A 79 -13.09 -21.30 -52.42
C PRO A 79 -14.06 -22.18 -51.61
N HIS A 80 -14.24 -23.44 -51.99
CA HIS A 80 -15.15 -24.39 -51.31
C HIS A 80 -14.52 -25.10 -50.10
N THR A 81 -13.20 -24.98 -49.93
CA THR A 81 -12.42 -25.60 -48.85
C THR A 81 -11.67 -24.59 -47.98
N GLU A 82 -11.60 -23.32 -48.38
CA GLU A 82 -10.98 -22.23 -47.60
C GLU A 82 -11.57 -22.10 -46.18
N GLN A 83 -12.87 -22.37 -46.03
CA GLN A 83 -13.59 -22.25 -44.76
C GLN A 83 -13.59 -23.55 -43.96
N ALA A 84 -13.07 -24.64 -44.52
CA ALA A 84 -13.09 -25.95 -43.88
C ALA A 84 -12.14 -25.98 -42.68
N ARG A 85 -12.59 -26.59 -41.58
CA ARG A 85 -11.72 -26.88 -40.45
C ARG A 85 -10.75 -28.00 -40.80
N LYS A 86 -9.54 -27.97 -40.26
CA LYS A 86 -8.46 -28.90 -40.65
C LYS A 86 -7.88 -29.63 -39.45
N ILE A 87 -7.96 -30.96 -39.46
CA ILE A 87 -7.39 -31.85 -38.45
C ILE A 87 -6.29 -32.68 -39.09
N LEU A 88 -5.08 -32.62 -38.53
CA LEU A 88 -3.96 -33.48 -38.92
C LEU A 88 -3.80 -34.62 -37.91
N ILE A 89 -3.68 -35.85 -38.40
CA ILE A 89 -3.37 -37.03 -37.59
C ILE A 89 -1.95 -37.50 -37.91
N SER A 90 -1.00 -37.31 -37.01
CA SER A 90 0.42 -37.63 -37.24
C SER A 90 0.93 -38.79 -36.38
N CYS A 91 2.00 -39.45 -36.82
CA CYS A 91 2.78 -40.36 -35.97
C CYS A 91 3.87 -39.58 -35.22
N SER A 92 4.23 -40.00 -34.01
CA SER A 92 5.09 -39.27 -33.05
C SER A 92 6.53 -38.92 -33.52
N SER A 93 6.91 -39.27 -34.76
CA SER A 93 8.26 -39.09 -35.31
C SER A 93 8.46 -37.85 -36.19
N ASP A 94 7.40 -37.16 -36.64
CA ASP A 94 7.50 -36.05 -37.62
C ASP A 94 7.15 -34.67 -37.02
N ILE A 95 7.95 -34.21 -36.05
CA ILE A 95 7.77 -32.90 -35.39
C ILE A 95 7.94 -31.73 -36.37
N GLU A 96 8.85 -31.82 -37.35
CA GLU A 96 9.06 -30.77 -38.36
C GLU A 96 7.84 -30.53 -39.26
N ALA A 97 7.12 -31.59 -39.62
CA ALA A 97 5.91 -31.51 -40.44
C ALA A 97 4.74 -30.84 -39.69
N ILE A 98 4.61 -31.13 -38.40
CA ILE A 98 3.62 -30.47 -37.51
C ILE A 98 3.96 -28.99 -37.33
N LEU A 99 5.24 -28.66 -37.10
CA LEU A 99 5.70 -27.27 -36.97
C LEU A 99 5.46 -26.45 -38.24
N THR A 100 5.68 -27.05 -39.42
CA THR A 100 5.41 -26.40 -40.71
C THR A 100 3.91 -26.11 -40.88
N ALA A 101 3.06 -27.10 -40.60
CA ALA A 101 1.61 -26.96 -40.71
C ALA A 101 1.02 -25.89 -39.75
N VAL A 102 1.59 -25.78 -38.54
CA VAL A 102 1.17 -24.80 -37.53
C VAL A 102 1.71 -23.40 -37.86
N ASN A 103 2.98 -23.27 -38.26
CA ASN A 103 3.61 -21.97 -38.56
C ASN A 103 3.03 -21.30 -39.82
N GLU A 104 2.57 -22.08 -40.80
CA GLU A 104 1.84 -21.52 -41.95
C GLU A 104 0.39 -21.14 -41.62
N GLY A 105 -0.05 -21.32 -40.36
CA GLY A 105 -1.27 -20.78 -39.80
C GLY A 105 -2.56 -21.50 -40.20
N ARG A 106 -2.46 -22.76 -40.63
CA ARG A 106 -3.51 -23.44 -41.41
C ARG A 106 -3.90 -24.81 -40.85
N LEU A 107 -3.70 -25.01 -39.55
CA LEU A 107 -4.14 -26.21 -38.85
C LEU A 107 -4.99 -25.84 -37.64
N ASP A 108 -6.19 -26.41 -37.53
CA ASP A 108 -7.09 -26.16 -36.40
C ASP A 108 -6.86 -27.13 -35.24
N HIS A 109 -6.48 -28.37 -35.56
CA HIS A 109 -6.14 -29.37 -34.55
C HIS A 109 -5.13 -30.41 -35.06
N CYS A 110 -4.27 -30.90 -34.15
CA CYS A 110 -3.36 -32.02 -34.43
C CYS A 110 -3.59 -33.14 -33.42
N LEU A 111 -3.74 -34.37 -33.90
CA LEU A 111 -3.81 -35.58 -33.08
C LEU A 111 -2.62 -36.49 -33.39
N THR A 112 -2.14 -37.22 -32.38
CA THR A 112 -1.01 -38.15 -32.52
C THR A 112 -1.48 -39.60 -32.33
N LYS A 113 -1.10 -40.50 -33.26
CA LYS A 113 -1.35 -41.95 -33.14
C LYS A 113 -0.43 -42.55 -32.04
N PRO A 114 -0.88 -43.54 -31.23
CA PRO A 114 -2.20 -44.19 -31.27
C PRO A 114 -3.30 -43.32 -30.65
N LEU A 115 -4.45 -43.24 -31.32
CA LEU A 115 -5.60 -42.44 -30.89
C LEU A 115 -6.39 -43.21 -29.81
N PRO A 116 -6.62 -42.61 -28.62
CA PRO A 116 -7.53 -43.18 -27.64
C PRO A 116 -8.99 -43.16 -28.13
N ASP A 117 -9.83 -44.02 -27.56
CA ASP A 117 -11.25 -44.12 -27.90
C ASP A 117 -11.97 -42.76 -27.87
N LYS A 118 -12.73 -42.46 -28.94
CA LYS A 118 -13.57 -41.25 -29.11
C LYS A 118 -12.82 -39.92 -29.16
N VAL A 119 -11.48 -39.90 -29.17
CA VAL A 119 -10.72 -38.65 -29.27
C VAL A 119 -10.96 -37.98 -30.62
N LEU A 120 -11.04 -38.77 -31.71
CA LEU A 120 -11.36 -38.23 -33.02
C LEU A 120 -12.79 -37.68 -33.06
N PHE A 121 -13.76 -38.43 -32.53
CA PHE A 121 -15.15 -37.97 -32.43
C PHE A 121 -15.28 -36.64 -31.66
N ASN A 122 -14.68 -36.55 -30.48
CA ASN A 122 -14.75 -35.33 -29.65
C ASN A 122 -14.09 -34.13 -30.34
N THR A 123 -12.97 -34.37 -31.03
CA THR A 123 -12.27 -33.32 -31.78
C THR A 123 -13.10 -32.87 -32.98
N ALA A 124 -13.62 -33.80 -33.78
CA ALA A 124 -14.50 -33.49 -34.90
C ALA A 124 -15.76 -32.76 -34.44
N GLN A 125 -16.38 -33.18 -33.33
CA GLN A 125 -17.56 -32.51 -32.76
C GLN A 125 -17.25 -31.06 -32.40
N LYS A 126 -16.10 -30.82 -31.75
CA LYS A 126 -15.67 -29.48 -31.36
C LYS A 126 -15.43 -28.59 -32.58
N GLU A 127 -14.71 -29.08 -33.59
CA GLU A 127 -14.37 -28.29 -34.78
C GLU A 127 -15.61 -28.04 -35.67
N LEU A 128 -16.48 -29.03 -35.86
CA LEU A 128 -17.75 -28.86 -36.56
C LEU A 128 -18.68 -27.87 -35.84
N THR A 129 -18.71 -27.88 -34.50
CA THR A 129 -19.47 -26.88 -33.72
C THR A 129 -18.96 -25.47 -34.02
N GLN A 130 -17.64 -25.27 -34.06
CA GLN A 130 -17.05 -23.96 -34.36
C GLN A 130 -17.35 -23.50 -35.80
N PHE A 131 -17.32 -24.43 -36.76
CA PHE A 131 -17.70 -24.15 -38.13
C PHE A 131 -19.16 -23.67 -38.23
N ILE A 132 -20.11 -24.40 -37.64
CA ILE A 132 -21.53 -24.05 -37.67
C ILE A 132 -21.81 -22.71 -36.99
N LEU A 133 -21.19 -22.45 -35.83
CA LEU A 133 -21.33 -21.16 -35.14
C LEU A 133 -20.87 -19.96 -35.98
N ARG A 134 -19.87 -20.17 -36.85
CA ARG A 134 -19.32 -19.11 -37.69
C ARG A 134 -20.12 -18.88 -38.96
N TYR A 135 -20.59 -19.94 -39.60
CA TYR A 135 -21.11 -19.88 -40.97
C TYR A 135 -22.60 -20.22 -41.14
N ASP A 136 -23.28 -20.77 -40.12
CA ASP A 136 -24.71 -21.13 -40.19
C ASP A 136 -25.49 -20.66 -38.96
N ARG A 137 -25.50 -19.33 -38.75
CA ARG A 137 -26.10 -18.69 -37.56
C ARG A 137 -27.63 -18.72 -37.50
N GLU A 138 -28.28 -19.06 -38.60
CA GLU A 138 -29.75 -19.04 -38.72
C GLU A 138 -30.39 -20.35 -38.25
N ASP A 139 -29.73 -21.50 -38.48
CA ASP A 139 -30.26 -22.83 -38.16
C ASP A 139 -29.41 -23.60 -37.13
N LEU A 140 -28.90 -22.90 -36.10
CA LEU A 140 -28.03 -23.49 -35.07
C LEU A 140 -28.70 -24.65 -34.30
N LEU A 141 -30.01 -24.57 -34.08
CA LEU A 141 -30.74 -25.55 -33.27
C LEU A 141 -30.87 -26.90 -33.98
N SER A 142 -30.87 -26.95 -35.31
CA SER A 142 -31.00 -28.22 -36.03
C SER A 142 -29.77 -29.12 -35.92
N TYR A 143 -28.62 -28.56 -35.51
CA TYR A 143 -27.37 -29.28 -35.25
C TYR A 143 -27.19 -29.69 -33.78
N SER A 144 -28.07 -29.24 -32.88
CA SER A 144 -27.93 -29.41 -31.42
C SER A 144 -27.95 -30.87 -30.93
N GLN A 145 -28.52 -31.80 -31.70
CA GLN A 145 -28.57 -33.22 -31.36
C GLN A 145 -27.25 -33.97 -31.59
N ILE A 146 -26.36 -33.40 -32.40
CA ILE A 146 -25.15 -34.08 -32.90
C ILE A 146 -23.89 -33.31 -32.47
N LEU A 147 -23.97 -31.98 -32.43
CA LEU A 147 -22.89 -31.09 -32.01
C LEU A 147 -23.04 -30.65 -30.55
N ASP A 148 -22.15 -29.78 -30.06
CA ASP A 148 -22.18 -29.28 -28.68
C ASP A 148 -23.43 -28.41 -28.44
N GLN A 149 -24.47 -29.03 -27.87
CA GLN A 149 -25.77 -28.42 -27.58
C GLN A 149 -25.64 -27.15 -26.74
N HIS A 150 -24.72 -27.13 -25.77
CA HIS A 150 -24.63 -26.04 -24.81
C HIS A 150 -24.08 -24.78 -25.48
N LYS A 151 -23.07 -24.93 -26.34
CA LYS A 151 -22.51 -23.81 -27.12
C LYS A 151 -23.49 -23.29 -28.17
N LEU A 152 -24.17 -24.18 -28.89
CA LEU A 152 -25.15 -23.79 -29.91
C LEU A 152 -26.35 -23.05 -29.31
N LEU A 153 -26.88 -23.53 -28.18
CA LEU A 153 -27.98 -22.87 -27.48
C LEU A 153 -27.58 -21.48 -26.97
N ARG A 154 -26.39 -21.34 -26.38
CA ARG A 154 -25.87 -20.05 -25.92
C ARG A 154 -25.73 -19.05 -27.05
N ALA A 155 -25.14 -19.45 -28.17
CA ALA A 155 -24.99 -18.59 -29.33
C ALA A 155 -26.33 -18.20 -29.96
N HIS A 156 -27.31 -19.12 -30.01
CA HIS A 156 -28.66 -18.81 -30.47
C HIS A 156 -29.35 -17.77 -29.57
N ILE A 157 -29.21 -17.90 -28.24
CA ILE A 157 -29.74 -16.93 -27.27
C ILE A 157 -29.06 -15.56 -27.44
N GLU A 158 -27.73 -15.53 -27.58
CA GLU A 158 -26.97 -14.29 -27.82
C GLU A 158 -27.40 -13.59 -29.13
N ASN A 159 -27.62 -14.36 -30.20
CA ASN A 159 -28.04 -13.83 -31.51
C ASN A 159 -29.48 -13.28 -31.46
N GLN A 160 -30.39 -13.99 -30.77
CA GLN A 160 -31.75 -13.51 -30.48
C GLN A 160 -31.70 -12.22 -29.64
N MET A 161 -30.91 -12.18 -28.57
CA MET A 161 -30.76 -10.96 -27.75
C MET A 161 -30.21 -9.78 -28.56
N SER A 162 -29.24 -10.00 -29.45
CA SER A 162 -28.69 -8.96 -30.32
C SER A 162 -29.74 -8.40 -31.30
N ASN A 163 -30.58 -9.25 -31.89
CA ASN A 163 -31.67 -8.81 -32.77
C ASN A 163 -32.76 -8.06 -32.00
N TYR A 164 -33.09 -8.52 -30.79
CA TYR A 164 -34.00 -7.79 -29.89
C TYR A 164 -33.43 -6.42 -29.48
N GLN A 165 -32.12 -6.31 -29.24
CA GLN A 165 -31.45 -5.04 -28.92
C GLN A 165 -31.42 -4.07 -30.11
N ALA A 166 -31.20 -4.56 -31.33
CA ALA A 166 -31.14 -3.71 -32.53
C ALA A 166 -32.49 -3.02 -32.85
N GLY A 167 -33.63 -3.69 -32.64
CA GLY A 167 -34.96 -3.09 -32.76
C GLY A 167 -35.35 -2.17 -31.60
N PHE A 168 -34.74 -2.32 -30.43
CA PHE A 168 -35.03 -1.53 -29.22
C PHE A 168 -34.24 -0.20 -29.16
N LEU A 169 -33.09 -0.13 -29.85
CA LEU A 169 -32.13 0.99 -29.75
C LEU A 169 -32.24 2.01 -30.90
N ASN A 170 -32.54 1.62 -32.14
CA ASN A 170 -32.35 2.52 -33.28
C ASN A 170 -33.36 3.69 -33.40
N ASP A 171 -34.64 3.51 -33.06
CA ASP A 171 -35.65 4.58 -33.27
C ASP A 171 -35.72 5.59 -32.11
N TYR A 172 -35.40 5.19 -30.88
CA TYR A 172 -35.60 6.02 -29.68
C TYR A 172 -34.35 6.79 -29.22
N HIS A 173 -33.18 6.56 -29.83
CA HIS A 173 -31.95 7.32 -29.53
C HIS A 173 -31.91 8.72 -30.17
N ALA A 174 -32.71 8.98 -31.23
CA ALA A 174 -32.79 10.30 -31.86
C ALA A 174 -33.55 11.34 -31.01
N LEU A 175 -34.41 10.89 -30.10
CA LEU A 175 -35.20 11.75 -29.23
C LEU A 175 -34.40 12.23 -28.02
N SER A 176 -34.47 13.52 -27.73
CA SER A 176 -33.98 14.12 -26.49
C SER A 176 -34.79 13.65 -25.27
N ASP A 177 -34.22 13.76 -24.07
CA ASP A 177 -34.90 13.34 -22.82
C ASP A 177 -36.23 14.08 -22.62
N GLY A 178 -36.30 15.34 -23.04
CA GLY A 178 -37.53 16.14 -22.99
C GLY A 178 -38.60 15.63 -23.97
N GLU A 179 -38.22 15.33 -25.20
CA GLU A 179 -39.14 14.79 -26.22
C GLU A 179 -39.66 13.40 -25.85
N LEU A 180 -38.77 12.54 -25.33
CA LEU A 180 -39.14 11.20 -24.86
C LEU A 180 -40.11 11.30 -23.67
N ALA A 181 -39.85 12.20 -22.73
CA ALA A 181 -40.72 12.43 -21.58
C ALA A 181 -42.08 13.01 -21.99
N GLU A 182 -42.13 13.94 -22.95
CA GLU A 182 -43.38 14.47 -23.50
C GLU A 182 -44.21 13.40 -24.21
N GLN A 183 -43.59 12.51 -24.98
CA GLN A 183 -44.29 11.40 -25.63
C GLN A 183 -44.89 10.45 -24.59
N VAL A 184 -44.14 10.10 -23.55
CA VAL A 184 -44.64 9.25 -22.45
C VAL A 184 -45.78 9.95 -21.69
N ILE A 185 -45.63 11.23 -21.35
CA ILE A 185 -46.66 12.01 -20.67
C ILE A 185 -47.92 12.10 -21.52
N SER A 186 -47.80 12.43 -22.80
CA SER A 186 -48.94 12.58 -23.72
C SER A 186 -49.70 11.27 -23.89
N ALA A 187 -48.98 10.15 -24.03
CA ALA A 187 -49.61 8.83 -24.17
C ALA A 187 -50.31 8.39 -22.87
N LEU A 188 -49.71 8.67 -21.71
CA LEU A 188 -50.35 8.42 -20.40
C LEU A 188 -51.60 9.29 -20.22
N GLN A 189 -51.53 10.58 -20.56
CA GLN A 189 -52.68 11.49 -20.47
C GLN A 189 -53.83 11.01 -21.36
N HIS A 190 -53.53 10.65 -22.62
CA HIS A 190 -54.54 10.13 -23.55
C HIS A 190 -55.20 8.84 -23.05
N PHE A 191 -54.44 7.95 -22.43
CA PHE A 191 -54.97 6.72 -21.84
C PHE A 191 -55.97 7.01 -20.71
N PHE A 192 -55.67 7.97 -19.82
CA PHE A 192 -56.54 8.31 -18.70
C PHE A 192 -57.70 9.24 -19.10
N GLU A 193 -57.61 10.01 -20.19
CA GLU A 193 -58.72 10.82 -20.72
C GLU A 193 -59.95 9.97 -21.10
N GLN A 194 -59.75 8.72 -21.52
CA GLN A 194 -60.84 7.85 -22.01
C GLN A 194 -61.51 7.00 -20.90
N ASN A 195 -60.88 6.79 -19.74
CA ASN A 195 -61.44 6.06 -18.59
C ASN A 195 -60.51 6.16 -17.33
N ASP A 196 -60.55 7.27 -16.58
CA ASP A 196 -59.80 7.40 -15.31
C ASP A 196 -60.58 6.90 -14.08
N ASP A 197 -60.94 5.61 -14.06
CA ASP A 197 -61.55 4.99 -12.87
C ASP A 197 -60.62 5.03 -11.63
N THR A 198 -59.31 5.24 -11.84
CA THR A 198 -58.27 5.13 -10.81
C THR A 198 -57.81 6.45 -10.20
N LYS A 199 -58.28 7.60 -10.73
CA LYS A 199 -57.81 8.94 -10.36
C LYS A 199 -56.28 9.03 -10.39
N ALA A 200 -55.70 8.61 -11.50
CA ALA A 200 -54.25 8.56 -11.69
C ALA A 200 -53.64 9.96 -11.86
N CYS A 201 -54.34 10.86 -12.56
CA CYS A 201 -53.96 12.26 -12.69
C CYS A 201 -54.32 13.02 -11.40
N ARG A 202 -53.31 13.60 -10.74
CA ARG A 202 -53.47 14.27 -9.44
C ARG A 202 -52.72 15.59 -9.39
N THR A 203 -53.25 16.50 -8.59
CA THR A 203 -52.60 17.77 -8.27
C THR A 203 -52.30 17.82 -6.79
N TYR A 204 -51.05 18.11 -6.44
CA TYR A 204 -50.59 18.26 -5.07
C TYR A 204 -50.27 19.72 -4.77
N SER A 205 -50.54 20.14 -3.54
CA SER A 205 -50.10 21.45 -3.02
C SER A 205 -48.57 21.50 -2.87
N PRO A 206 -47.98 22.69 -2.74
CA PRO A 206 -46.63 22.81 -2.19
C PRO A 206 -46.50 22.08 -0.85
N GLU A 207 -45.28 21.65 -0.53
CA GLU A 207 -44.91 20.95 0.70
C GLU A 207 -45.55 19.56 0.87
N HIS A 208 -46.07 18.97 -0.20
CA HIS A 208 -46.59 17.61 -0.19
C HIS A 208 -45.46 16.60 -0.35
N LEU A 209 -45.45 15.58 0.52
CA LEU A 209 -44.49 14.48 0.45
C LEU A 209 -44.96 13.42 -0.55
N LEU A 210 -44.17 13.19 -1.60
CA LEU A 210 -44.40 12.10 -2.54
C LEU A 210 -43.76 10.79 -2.04
N THR A 211 -42.53 10.86 -1.54
CA THR A 211 -41.81 9.73 -0.93
C THR A 211 -41.12 10.16 0.35
N VAL A 212 -40.85 9.21 1.24
CA VAL A 212 -40.09 9.41 2.48
C VAL A 212 -38.90 8.46 2.48
N GLU A 213 -37.72 8.98 2.79
CA GLU A 213 -36.49 8.17 2.87
C GLU A 213 -36.64 7.03 3.89
N GLY A 214 -36.34 5.80 3.48
CA GLY A 214 -36.43 4.60 4.32
C GLY A 214 -37.80 3.92 4.32
N GLU A 215 -38.85 4.56 3.83
CA GLU A 215 -40.19 3.98 3.76
C GLU A 215 -40.41 3.17 2.46
N PRO A 216 -41.24 2.11 2.50
CA PRO A 216 -41.59 1.36 1.30
C PRO A 216 -42.39 2.23 0.32
N ASN A 217 -42.04 2.17 -0.96
CA ASN A 217 -42.76 2.89 -2.01
C ASN A 217 -43.41 1.93 -3.01
N SER A 218 -44.72 2.10 -3.21
CA SER A 218 -45.53 1.30 -4.14
C SER A 218 -45.98 2.07 -5.38
N PHE A 219 -45.59 3.34 -5.50
CA PHE A 219 -46.08 4.24 -6.52
C PHE A 219 -44.95 4.85 -7.34
N LEU A 220 -45.29 5.21 -8.56
CA LEU A 220 -44.49 5.97 -9.50
C LEU A 220 -45.19 7.29 -9.77
N TRP A 221 -44.47 8.41 -9.72
CA TRP A 221 -45.03 9.71 -10.05
C TRP A 221 -44.30 10.30 -11.26
N PHE A 222 -45.06 10.62 -12.29
CA PHE A 222 -44.60 11.43 -13.43
C PHE A 222 -44.96 12.88 -13.21
N ILE A 223 -43.98 13.77 -13.26
CA ILE A 223 -44.22 15.21 -13.12
C ILE A 223 -44.68 15.76 -14.48
N THR A 224 -45.92 16.24 -14.54
CA THR A 224 -46.51 16.86 -15.73
C THR A 224 -46.46 18.39 -15.68
N SER A 225 -46.45 18.96 -14.47
CA SER A 225 -46.24 20.39 -14.20
C SER A 225 -45.77 20.59 -12.75
N GLY A 226 -45.02 21.65 -12.48
CA GLY A 226 -44.50 21.98 -11.14
C GLY A 226 -43.07 21.47 -10.85
N GLU A 227 -42.62 21.69 -9.62
CA GLU A 227 -41.27 21.36 -9.15
C GLU A 227 -41.30 20.45 -7.91
N VAL A 228 -40.36 19.51 -7.84
CA VAL A 228 -40.17 18.57 -6.73
C VAL A 228 -38.70 18.53 -6.35
N ALA A 229 -38.39 18.72 -5.07
CA ALA A 229 -37.04 18.53 -4.54
C ALA A 229 -36.89 17.16 -3.88
N LEU A 230 -35.75 16.51 -4.13
CA LEU A 230 -35.34 15.26 -3.48
C LEU A 230 -34.33 15.57 -2.39
N TYR A 231 -34.64 15.19 -1.16
CA TYR A 231 -33.79 15.34 0.01
C TYR A 231 -33.23 13.99 0.46
N LYS A 232 -32.00 14.00 0.98
CA LYS A 232 -31.37 12.87 1.65
C LYS A 232 -30.74 13.31 2.96
N ARG A 233 -30.80 12.48 3.99
CA ARG A 233 -30.06 12.70 5.25
C ARG A 233 -28.59 12.34 5.07
N ASP A 234 -27.69 13.25 5.47
CA ASP A 234 -26.27 12.94 5.59
C ASP A 234 -25.97 12.12 6.86
N GLU A 235 -24.70 11.71 7.04
CA GLU A 235 -24.27 10.90 8.20
C GLU A 235 -24.46 11.62 9.55
N LEU A 236 -24.64 12.95 9.53
CA LEU A 236 -24.91 13.79 10.69
C LEU A 236 -26.42 14.01 10.92
N GLY A 237 -27.27 13.38 10.09
CA GLY A 237 -28.72 13.47 10.17
C GLY A 237 -29.33 14.73 9.54
N MET A 238 -28.53 15.60 8.91
CA MET A 238 -29.05 16.81 8.26
C MET A 238 -29.58 16.51 6.86
N GLN A 239 -30.77 17.03 6.55
CA GLN A 239 -31.36 16.90 5.21
C GLN A 239 -30.68 17.84 4.21
N ARG A 240 -30.20 17.28 3.09
CA ARG A 240 -29.63 18.04 1.97
C ARG A 240 -30.46 17.80 0.70
N GLU A 241 -30.72 18.87 -0.05
CA GLU A 241 -31.30 18.79 -1.39
C GLU A 241 -30.27 18.14 -2.33
N VAL A 242 -30.62 17.01 -2.92
CA VAL A 242 -29.75 16.24 -3.82
C VAL A 242 -30.03 16.62 -5.27
N VAL A 243 -31.31 16.71 -5.64
CA VAL A 243 -31.76 16.98 -7.01
C VAL A 243 -33.11 17.69 -6.99
N ARG A 244 -33.29 18.62 -7.91
CA ARG A 244 -34.58 19.20 -8.26
C ARG A 244 -35.10 18.60 -9.55
N HIS A 245 -36.36 18.18 -9.54
CA HIS A 245 -37.08 17.59 -10.66
C HIS A 245 -38.22 18.51 -11.10
N SER A 246 -38.39 18.61 -12.41
CA SER A 246 -39.44 19.39 -13.06
C SER A 246 -40.20 18.52 -14.07
N LYS A 247 -41.00 19.13 -14.95
CA LYS A 247 -41.79 18.42 -15.97
C LYS A 247 -40.94 17.39 -16.72
N GLY A 248 -41.46 16.17 -16.85
CA GLY A 248 -40.80 15.05 -17.54
C GLY A 248 -39.94 14.16 -16.66
N ASN A 249 -39.64 14.57 -15.42
CA ASN A 249 -38.93 13.70 -14.47
C ASN A 249 -39.86 12.72 -13.75
N ILE A 250 -39.25 11.64 -13.27
CA ILE A 250 -39.92 10.54 -12.56
C ILE A 250 -39.45 10.52 -11.11
N VAL A 251 -40.40 10.46 -10.19
CA VAL A 251 -40.12 10.26 -8.75
C VAL A 251 -40.51 8.83 -8.37
N GLY A 252 -39.66 8.18 -7.56
CA GLY A 252 -39.92 6.83 -7.06
C GLY A 252 -39.56 5.68 -8.02
N GLY A 253 -38.97 5.98 -9.19
CA GLY A 253 -38.66 4.98 -10.23
C GLY A 253 -37.86 3.76 -9.74
N MET A 254 -36.75 3.97 -9.03
CA MET A 254 -35.93 2.87 -8.50
C MET A 254 -36.71 2.01 -7.51
N SER A 255 -37.24 2.62 -6.44
CA SER A 255 -38.01 1.91 -5.40
C SER A 255 -39.22 1.18 -5.97
N PHE A 256 -39.87 1.74 -7.00
CA PHE A 256 -41.00 1.11 -7.66
C PHE A 256 -40.60 -0.15 -8.43
N VAL A 257 -39.47 -0.11 -9.15
CA VAL A 257 -38.96 -1.24 -9.96
C VAL A 257 -38.30 -2.31 -9.09
N THR A 258 -37.40 -1.93 -8.17
CA THR A 258 -36.65 -2.86 -7.32
C THR A 258 -37.47 -3.40 -6.15
N GLY A 259 -38.48 -2.65 -5.69
CA GLY A 259 -39.26 -2.97 -4.49
C GLY A 259 -38.56 -2.60 -3.19
N GLU A 260 -37.39 -1.95 -3.26
CA GLU A 260 -36.67 -1.43 -2.10
C GLU A 260 -37.35 -0.18 -1.53
N SER A 261 -37.01 0.15 -0.28
CA SER A 261 -37.43 1.41 0.33
C SER A 261 -36.96 2.62 -0.47
N SER A 262 -37.70 3.72 -0.36
CA SER A 262 -37.39 4.99 -0.98
C SER A 262 -36.02 5.50 -0.52
N PHE A 263 -35.15 5.78 -1.48
CA PHE A 263 -33.79 6.28 -1.23
C PHE A 263 -33.76 7.75 -0.78
N SER A 264 -34.81 8.51 -1.05
CA SER A 264 -34.86 9.96 -0.81
C SER A 264 -36.28 10.39 -0.46
N THR A 265 -36.36 11.46 0.33
CA THR A 265 -37.62 12.14 0.63
C THR A 265 -37.93 13.11 -0.52
N ALA A 266 -39.08 12.98 -1.18
CA ALA A 266 -39.48 13.84 -2.28
C ALA A 266 -40.56 14.82 -1.81
N LEU A 267 -40.31 16.11 -1.97
CA LEU A 267 -41.19 17.20 -1.52
C LEU A 267 -41.57 18.09 -2.71
N THR A 268 -42.86 18.36 -2.90
CA THR A 268 -43.30 19.35 -3.90
C THR A 268 -42.93 20.76 -3.44
N LEU A 269 -42.28 21.55 -4.30
CA LEU A 269 -41.94 22.95 -3.99
C LEU A 269 -43.03 23.92 -4.44
N THR A 270 -43.72 23.56 -5.52
CA THR A 270 -44.81 24.34 -6.10
C THR A 270 -46.07 23.49 -6.19
N LYS A 271 -47.16 24.06 -6.71
CA LYS A 271 -48.34 23.27 -7.06
C LYS A 271 -47.96 22.33 -8.20
N THR A 272 -47.94 21.02 -7.93
CA THR A 272 -47.38 20.03 -8.84
C THR A 272 -48.46 19.09 -9.35
N GLU A 273 -48.57 18.96 -10.67
CA GLU A 273 -49.46 18.02 -11.34
C GLU A 273 -48.67 16.78 -11.72
N VAL A 274 -49.19 15.61 -11.35
CA VAL A 274 -48.50 14.34 -11.55
C VAL A 274 -49.45 13.24 -11.99
N ILE A 275 -48.91 12.27 -12.73
CA ILE A 275 -49.57 11.00 -13.01
C ILE A 275 -49.02 9.98 -12.01
N LYS A 276 -49.86 9.55 -11.07
CA LYS A 276 -49.53 8.58 -10.02
C LYS A 276 -49.97 7.19 -10.46
N LEU A 277 -48.99 6.30 -10.64
CA LEU A 277 -49.21 4.92 -11.07
C LEU A 277 -48.83 3.95 -9.94
N ASP A 278 -49.70 3.00 -9.64
CA ASP A 278 -49.35 1.81 -8.86
C ASP A 278 -48.98 0.64 -9.78
N ARG A 279 -48.52 -0.48 -9.21
CA ARG A 279 -48.10 -1.66 -10.00
C ARG A 279 -49.21 -2.27 -10.86
N LYS A 280 -50.47 -2.22 -10.41
CA LYS A 280 -51.62 -2.78 -11.16
C LYS A 280 -51.97 -1.86 -12.34
N VAL A 281 -52.06 -0.56 -12.08
CA VAL A 281 -52.35 0.45 -13.10
C VAL A 281 -51.23 0.49 -14.13
N PHE A 282 -49.97 0.49 -13.69
CA PHE A 282 -48.81 0.43 -14.56
C PHE A 282 -48.88 -0.76 -15.53
N ARG A 283 -49.16 -1.97 -15.01
CA ARG A 283 -49.30 -3.17 -15.84
C ARG A 283 -50.45 -3.04 -16.85
N LYS A 284 -51.58 -2.47 -16.45
CA LYS A 284 -52.74 -2.24 -17.32
C LYS A 284 -52.39 -1.28 -18.47
N VAL A 285 -51.71 -0.17 -18.18
CA VAL A 285 -51.25 0.79 -19.20
C VAL A 285 -50.31 0.10 -20.19
N MET A 286 -49.30 -0.64 -19.70
CA MET A 286 -48.32 -1.30 -20.57
C MET A 286 -48.89 -2.43 -21.42
N GLN A 287 -49.99 -3.05 -20.99
CA GLN A 287 -50.71 -4.06 -21.78
C GLN A 287 -51.64 -3.44 -22.83
N SER A 288 -52.07 -2.18 -22.61
CA SER A 288 -53.02 -1.50 -23.50
C SER A 288 -52.33 -0.82 -24.67
N ASP A 289 -51.09 -0.35 -24.49
CA ASP A 289 -50.28 0.24 -25.53
C ASP A 289 -48.87 -0.38 -25.57
N SER A 290 -48.65 -1.24 -26.57
CA SER A 290 -47.37 -1.92 -26.78
C SER A 290 -46.24 -0.97 -27.19
N ASN A 291 -46.55 0.24 -27.68
CA ASN A 291 -45.56 1.24 -28.08
C ASN A 291 -45.08 2.09 -26.90
N LEU A 292 -45.81 2.08 -25.77
CA LEU A 292 -45.49 2.87 -24.58
C LEU A 292 -44.39 2.21 -23.72
N LEU A 293 -44.34 0.87 -23.69
CA LEU A 293 -43.36 0.12 -22.91
C LEU A 293 -41.90 0.38 -23.33
N PRO A 294 -41.53 0.41 -24.62
CA PRO A 294 -40.18 0.78 -25.07
C PRO A 294 -39.79 2.22 -24.69
N LEU A 295 -40.69 3.19 -24.88
CA LEU A 295 -40.49 4.60 -24.52
C LEU A 295 -40.20 4.76 -23.03
N PHE A 296 -41.03 4.14 -22.20
CA PHE A 296 -40.90 4.16 -20.75
C PHE A 296 -39.61 3.48 -20.28
N THR A 297 -39.28 2.32 -20.85
CA THR A 297 -38.06 1.57 -20.50
C THR A 297 -36.80 2.38 -20.85
N ASN A 298 -36.78 3.03 -22.01
CA ASN A 298 -35.69 3.92 -22.41
C ASN A 298 -35.54 5.12 -21.46
N LEU A 299 -36.65 5.75 -21.06
CA LEU A 299 -36.63 6.89 -20.13
C LEU A 299 -36.06 6.49 -18.76
N LEU A 300 -36.45 5.32 -18.23
CA LEU A 300 -35.90 4.79 -16.98
C LEU A 300 -34.41 4.44 -17.11
N LEU A 301 -34.02 3.73 -18.17
CA LEU A 301 -32.62 3.35 -18.40
C LEU A 301 -31.72 4.57 -18.52
N ARG A 302 -32.15 5.63 -19.22
CA ARG A 302 -31.37 6.88 -19.31
C ARG A 302 -31.21 7.57 -17.95
N HIS A 303 -32.28 7.65 -17.16
CA HIS A 303 -32.20 8.20 -15.79
C HIS A 303 -31.26 7.37 -14.90
N PHE A 304 -31.30 6.04 -14.99
CA PHE A 304 -30.41 5.16 -14.22
C PHE A 304 -28.95 5.29 -14.66
N ASN A 305 -28.67 5.27 -15.96
CA ASN A 305 -27.33 5.42 -16.50
C ASN A 305 -26.69 6.77 -16.11
N ARG A 306 -27.43 7.88 -16.19
CA ARG A 306 -26.94 9.19 -15.73
C ARG A 306 -26.61 9.21 -14.24
N ARG A 307 -27.45 8.59 -13.41
CA ARG A 307 -27.19 8.49 -11.96
C ARG A 307 -25.95 7.64 -11.67
N LEU A 308 -25.79 6.51 -12.36
CA LEU A 308 -24.60 5.66 -12.24
C LEU A 308 -23.32 6.41 -12.68
N GLN A 309 -23.34 7.08 -13.83
CA GLN A 309 -22.20 7.86 -14.31
C GLN A 309 -21.77 8.96 -13.32
N ARG A 310 -22.72 9.70 -12.75
CA ARG A 310 -22.41 10.70 -11.71
C ARG A 310 -21.75 10.06 -10.49
N SER A 311 -22.28 8.92 -10.02
CA SER A 311 -21.71 8.20 -8.87
C SER A 311 -20.28 7.71 -9.14
N ILE A 312 -20.01 7.19 -10.35
CA ILE A 312 -18.69 6.70 -10.75
C ILE A 312 -17.69 7.87 -10.81
N ASN A 313 -18.07 8.99 -11.45
CA ASN A 313 -17.20 10.16 -11.55
C ASN A 313 -16.85 10.75 -10.18
N THR A 314 -17.83 10.86 -9.27
CA THR A 314 -17.55 11.33 -7.90
C THR A 314 -16.60 10.39 -7.16
N LYS A 315 -16.77 9.06 -7.30
CA LYS A 315 -15.88 8.09 -6.66
C LYS A 315 -14.44 8.17 -7.20
N LEU A 316 -14.28 8.29 -8.52
CA LEU A 316 -12.97 8.46 -9.15
C LEU A 316 -12.28 9.76 -8.71
N GLN A 317 -13.03 10.85 -8.63
CA GLN A 317 -12.49 12.14 -8.19
C GLN A 317 -12.06 12.10 -6.71
N LEU A 318 -12.84 11.45 -5.85
CA LEU A 318 -12.48 11.24 -4.44
C LEU A 318 -11.20 10.40 -4.31
N GLN A 319 -11.10 9.31 -5.06
CA GLN A 319 -9.90 8.46 -5.05
C GLN A 319 -8.66 9.26 -5.45
N LYS A 320 -8.75 10.06 -6.51
CA LYS A 320 -7.64 10.94 -6.94
C LYS A 320 -7.25 11.97 -5.88
N THR A 321 -8.22 12.54 -5.15
CA THR A 321 -7.92 13.46 -4.06
C THR A 321 -7.25 12.79 -2.87
N LEU A 322 -7.62 11.55 -2.55
CA LEU A 322 -6.98 10.77 -1.49
C LEU A 322 -5.52 10.42 -1.85
N GLU A 323 -5.28 9.93 -3.07
CA GLU A 323 -3.93 9.63 -3.57
C GLU A 323 -3.04 10.88 -3.53
N SER A 324 -3.58 12.04 -3.95
CA SER A 324 -2.84 13.31 -3.90
C SER A 324 -2.55 13.77 -2.47
N LEU A 325 -3.48 13.54 -1.54
CA LEU A 325 -3.30 13.90 -0.13
C LEU A 325 -2.24 13.01 0.52
N GLU A 326 -2.28 11.71 0.27
CA GLU A 326 -1.31 10.74 0.78
C GLU A 326 0.11 11.04 0.26
N SER A 327 0.24 11.37 -1.02
CA SER A 327 1.53 11.79 -1.59
C SER A 327 2.07 13.09 -0.96
N ALA A 328 1.21 14.09 -0.76
CA ALA A 328 1.61 15.34 -0.10
C ALA A 328 2.03 15.11 1.37
N HIS A 329 1.34 14.19 2.06
CA HIS A 329 1.66 13.78 3.42
C HIS A 329 3.04 13.12 3.52
N GLN A 330 3.34 12.18 2.62
CA GLN A 330 4.65 11.51 2.59
C GLN A 330 5.79 12.51 2.36
N GLN A 331 5.60 13.49 1.48
CA GLN A 331 6.59 14.55 1.24
C GLN A 331 6.83 15.43 2.47
N LEU A 332 5.81 15.69 3.28
CA LEU A 332 5.96 16.44 4.53
C LEU A 332 6.77 15.65 5.56
N ILE A 333 6.50 14.35 5.70
CA ILE A 333 7.26 13.45 6.57
C ILE A 333 8.74 13.44 6.17
N GLU A 334 9.05 13.28 4.88
CA GLU A 334 10.44 13.31 4.41
C GLU A 334 11.13 14.63 4.70
N ARG A 335 10.45 15.76 4.52
CA ARG A 335 11.00 17.09 4.84
C ARG A 335 11.26 17.25 6.34
N GLU A 336 10.38 16.77 7.19
CA GLU A 336 10.59 16.81 8.64
C GLU A 336 11.74 15.89 9.07
N LYS A 337 11.83 14.68 8.51
CA LYS A 337 12.98 13.79 8.71
C LYS A 337 14.29 14.50 8.34
N MET A 338 14.33 15.16 7.18
CA MET A 338 15.51 15.90 6.72
C MET A 338 15.84 17.11 7.60
N ALA A 339 14.82 17.83 8.09
CA ALA A 339 15.03 18.96 9.00
C ALA A 339 15.57 18.50 10.37
N MET A 340 15.00 17.44 10.95
CA MET A 340 15.49 16.83 12.18
C MET A 340 16.90 16.28 12.01
N LEU A 341 17.16 15.56 10.92
CA LEU A 341 18.48 15.06 10.59
C LEU A 341 19.46 16.22 10.41
N GLY A 342 19.07 17.31 9.74
CA GLY A 342 19.91 18.50 9.59
C GLY A 342 20.28 19.15 10.92
N GLN A 343 19.33 19.26 11.85
CA GLN A 343 19.56 19.81 13.19
C GLN A 343 20.43 18.89 14.06
N LEU A 344 20.20 17.57 13.98
CA LEU A 344 21.03 16.55 14.61
C LEU A 344 22.44 16.56 14.04
N VAL A 345 22.60 16.60 12.72
CA VAL A 345 23.90 16.66 12.04
C VAL A 345 24.66 17.92 12.42
N ALA A 346 24.00 19.08 12.53
CA ALA A 346 24.64 20.31 12.99
C ALA A 346 25.10 20.22 14.46
N GLY A 347 24.26 19.65 15.34
CA GLY A 347 24.60 19.39 16.75
C GLY A 347 25.74 18.38 16.90
N VAL A 348 25.64 17.27 16.18
CA VAL A 348 26.64 16.19 16.11
C VAL A 348 27.96 16.68 15.55
N ALA A 349 27.95 17.50 14.49
CA ALA A 349 29.17 18.08 13.94
C ALA A 349 29.87 18.93 15.00
N HIS A 350 29.12 19.71 15.77
CA HIS A 350 29.67 20.47 16.89
C HIS A 350 30.21 19.56 18.01
N GLU A 351 29.47 18.49 18.36
CA GLU A 351 29.84 17.49 19.37
C GLU A 351 31.06 16.66 18.97
N LEU A 352 31.27 16.38 17.68
CA LEU A 352 32.43 15.69 17.11
C LEU A 352 33.64 16.61 17.03
N ASN A 353 33.44 17.87 16.64
CA ASN A 353 34.52 18.84 16.54
C ASN A 353 35.20 19.09 17.89
N ASN A 354 34.45 19.03 18.99
CA ASN A 354 34.97 19.24 20.35
C ASN A 354 36.05 18.21 20.79
N PRO A 355 35.81 16.88 20.78
CA PRO A 355 36.82 15.88 21.07
C PRO A 355 37.92 15.84 20.00
N ILE A 356 37.61 16.07 18.71
CA ILE A 356 38.64 16.17 17.66
C ILE A 356 39.64 17.29 17.99
N ALA A 357 39.15 18.48 18.35
CA ALA A 357 40.01 19.59 18.74
C ALA A 357 40.83 19.27 20.01
N ALA A 358 40.28 18.51 20.96
CA ALA A 358 41.00 18.04 22.14
C ALA A 358 42.09 17.01 21.79
N ILE A 359 41.83 16.09 20.86
CA ILE A 359 42.81 15.14 20.34
C ILE A 359 43.95 15.89 19.64
N LEU A 360 43.63 16.82 18.74
CA LEU A 360 44.64 17.60 18.00
C LEU A 360 45.57 18.36 18.93
N ARG A 361 45.03 19.07 19.94
CA ARG A 361 45.84 19.74 20.97
C ARG A 361 46.65 18.75 21.82
N GLY A 362 46.07 17.59 22.14
CA GLY A 362 46.75 16.53 22.86
C GLY A 362 47.95 15.98 22.10
N VAL A 363 47.80 15.76 20.79
CA VAL A 363 48.86 15.29 19.89
C VAL A 363 49.97 16.34 19.74
N GLU A 364 49.62 17.61 19.53
CA GLU A 364 50.60 18.70 19.43
C GLU A 364 51.46 18.81 20.71
N ASN A 365 50.81 18.80 21.88
CA ASN A 365 51.50 18.79 23.17
C ASN A 365 52.37 17.55 23.38
N LEU A 366 51.87 16.38 22.95
CA LEU A 366 52.59 15.12 23.07
C LEU A 366 53.85 15.12 22.19
N THR A 367 53.78 15.63 20.96
CA THR A 367 54.93 15.79 20.07
C THR A 367 55.99 16.69 20.70
N LEU A 368 55.61 17.89 21.16
CA LEU A 368 56.54 18.83 21.79
C LEU A 368 57.19 18.23 23.06
N THR A 369 56.41 17.55 23.88
CA THR A 369 56.90 16.97 25.15
C THR A 369 57.83 15.79 24.91
N LEU A 370 57.50 14.91 23.95
CA LEU A 370 58.36 13.78 23.57
C LEU A 370 59.67 14.24 22.96
N GLU A 371 59.65 15.25 22.08
CA GLU A 371 60.87 15.81 21.51
C GLU A 371 61.83 16.34 22.59
N ASN A 372 61.29 17.00 23.63
CA ASN A 372 62.09 17.50 24.74
C ASN A 372 62.67 16.36 25.59
N LEU A 373 61.85 15.35 25.93
CA LEU A 373 62.30 14.17 26.68
C LEU A 373 63.39 13.37 25.94
N LEU A 374 63.29 13.27 24.61
CA LEU A 374 64.28 12.59 23.77
C LEU A 374 65.58 13.38 23.61
N LYS A 375 65.55 14.72 23.73
CA LYS A 375 66.74 15.58 23.65
C LYS A 375 67.53 15.61 24.96
N GLU A 376 66.85 15.62 26.11
CA GLU A 376 67.50 15.79 27.42
C GLU A 376 68.04 14.48 28.05
N LEU A 377 67.62 13.31 27.56
CA LEU A 377 68.03 11.95 28.01
C LEU A 377 68.32 11.86 29.53
N PRO A 378 67.27 11.80 30.37
CA PRO A 378 67.44 11.71 31.82
C PRO A 378 68.16 10.42 32.27
N SER A 379 68.73 10.44 33.48
CA SER A 379 69.34 9.25 34.08
C SER A 379 68.35 8.08 34.22
N HIS A 380 68.88 6.85 34.22
CA HIS A 380 68.07 5.61 34.26
C HIS A 380 67.06 5.58 35.43
N ASP A 381 67.44 6.06 36.62
CA ASP A 381 66.54 6.11 37.79
C ASP A 381 65.35 7.07 37.59
N ILE A 382 65.58 8.21 36.94
CA ILE A 382 64.53 9.20 36.63
C ILE A 382 63.62 8.66 35.52
N GLN A 383 64.19 7.98 34.52
CA GLN A 383 63.45 7.36 33.43
C GLN A 383 62.49 6.27 33.96
N GLU A 384 62.94 5.40 34.86
CA GLU A 384 62.13 4.34 35.45
C GLU A 384 60.94 4.92 36.26
N LYS A 385 61.20 5.92 37.10
CA LYS A 385 60.16 6.65 37.85
C LYS A 385 59.21 7.40 36.92
N GLY A 386 59.73 8.01 35.85
CA GLY A 386 58.95 8.70 34.83
C GLY A 386 57.99 7.78 34.10
N VAL A 387 58.45 6.61 33.65
CA VAL A 387 57.62 5.60 32.97
C VAL A 387 56.52 5.07 33.88
N ALA A 388 56.81 4.86 35.17
CA ALA A 388 55.79 4.46 36.16
C ALA A 388 54.71 5.55 36.32
N LEU A 389 55.11 6.83 36.40
CA LEU A 389 54.20 7.97 36.50
C LEU A 389 53.34 8.15 35.24
N LEU A 390 53.93 7.98 34.06
CA LEU A 390 53.23 7.99 32.78
C LEU A 390 52.15 6.91 32.74
N THR A 391 52.50 5.67 33.09
CA THR A 391 51.57 4.53 33.10
C THR A 391 50.43 4.74 34.10
N LYS A 392 50.73 5.34 35.26
CA LYS A 392 49.72 5.74 36.26
C LYS A 392 48.80 6.83 35.71
N ALA A 393 49.35 7.88 35.10
CA ALA A 393 48.59 8.99 34.52
C ALA A 393 47.66 8.55 33.37
N GLN A 394 48.01 7.49 32.65
CA GLN A 394 47.15 6.89 31.63
C GLN A 394 45.88 6.24 32.19
N ARG A 395 45.92 5.72 33.42
CA ARG A 395 44.86 4.89 34.01
C ARG A 395 44.03 5.60 35.09
N VAL A 396 44.60 6.59 35.76
CA VAL A 396 43.96 7.28 36.88
C VAL A 396 42.81 8.19 36.40
N LYS A 397 41.66 8.08 37.08
CA LYS A 397 40.53 9.00 36.87
C LYS A 397 40.90 10.41 37.36
N PRO A 398 40.52 11.49 36.64
CA PRO A 398 40.77 12.85 37.11
C PRO A 398 40.09 13.12 38.44
N ALA A 399 40.85 13.63 39.42
CA ALA A 399 40.29 14.09 40.68
C ALA A 399 39.51 15.40 40.49
N SER A 400 38.52 15.65 41.33
CA SER A 400 37.73 16.89 41.24
C SER A 400 38.56 18.12 41.59
N THR A 401 38.19 19.29 41.08
CA THR A 401 38.91 20.54 41.40
C THR A 401 38.80 20.92 42.88
N ALA A 402 37.74 20.50 43.57
CA ALA A 402 37.58 20.67 45.01
C ALA A 402 38.56 19.78 45.79
N GLU A 403 38.63 18.50 45.43
CA GLU A 403 39.53 17.52 46.03
C GLU A 403 41.01 17.86 45.80
N LEU A 404 41.38 18.30 44.59
CA LEU A 404 42.73 18.78 44.30
C LEU A 404 43.11 20.00 45.14
N ARG A 405 42.17 20.95 45.34
CA ARG A 405 42.42 22.13 46.20
C ARG A 405 42.63 21.75 47.66
N GLU A 406 41.85 20.78 48.15
CA GLU A 406 41.99 20.27 49.52
C GLU A 406 43.33 19.57 49.73
N ARG A 407 43.72 18.68 48.81
CA ARG A 407 45.03 18.02 48.83
C ARG A 407 46.20 19.00 48.75
N VAL A 408 46.10 20.04 47.92
CA VAL A 408 47.10 21.12 47.86
C VAL A 408 47.16 21.88 49.18
N LYS A 409 46.01 22.15 49.81
CA LYS A 409 45.96 22.83 51.11
C LYS A 409 46.63 21.99 52.21
N GLN A 410 46.43 20.67 52.20
CA GLN A 410 47.08 19.75 53.14
C GLN A 410 48.60 19.72 52.94
N LEU A 411 49.08 19.58 51.70
CA LEU A 411 50.51 19.53 51.38
C LEU A 411 51.23 20.87 51.59
N SER A 412 50.51 21.99 51.55
CA SER A 412 51.08 23.33 51.78
C SER A 412 51.66 23.52 53.20
N THR A 413 51.32 22.62 54.13
CA THR A 413 51.89 22.58 55.49
C THR A 413 53.35 22.15 55.48
N ASP A 414 53.71 21.19 54.62
CA ASP A 414 55.07 20.64 54.51
C ASP A 414 55.88 21.27 53.37
N LEU A 415 55.20 21.86 52.37
CA LEU A 415 55.79 22.56 51.24
C LEU A 415 55.16 23.96 51.08
N PRO A 416 55.77 25.02 51.63
CA PRO A 416 55.16 26.37 51.67
C PRO A 416 54.95 27.00 50.29
N ASP A 417 55.70 26.56 49.28
CA ASP A 417 55.52 27.01 47.91
C ASP A 417 54.29 26.34 47.29
N ARG A 418 53.20 27.11 47.22
CA ARG A 418 51.91 26.66 46.70
C ARG A 418 51.98 26.20 45.24
N ALA A 419 52.86 26.76 44.42
CA ALA A 419 52.99 26.35 43.02
C ALA A 419 53.64 24.96 42.92
N LEU A 420 54.65 24.70 43.75
CA LEU A 420 55.29 23.37 43.84
C LEU A 420 54.38 22.34 44.49
N ALA A 421 53.65 22.71 45.54
CA ALA A 421 52.66 21.83 46.16
C ALA A 421 51.58 21.42 45.15
N LYS A 422 51.13 22.35 44.30
CA LYS A 422 50.20 22.04 43.21
C LYS A 422 50.80 21.06 42.19
N LYS A 423 52.07 21.22 41.81
CA LYS A 423 52.75 20.28 40.91
C LYS A 423 52.86 18.88 41.52
N VAL A 424 53.32 18.77 42.76
CA VAL A 424 53.47 17.47 43.45
C VAL A 424 52.13 16.74 43.62
N VAL A 425 51.06 17.48 43.95
CA VAL A 425 49.70 16.91 44.06
C VAL A 425 49.17 16.47 42.70
N ASN A 426 49.39 17.25 41.63
CA ASN A 426 48.97 16.86 40.28
C ASN A 426 49.66 15.58 39.81
N LEU A 427 50.92 15.36 40.21
CA LEU A 427 51.67 14.13 39.90
C LEU A 427 51.28 12.94 40.81
N GLY A 428 50.50 13.18 41.87
CA GLY A 428 50.13 12.15 42.85
C GLY A 428 51.33 11.63 43.64
N LEU A 429 52.27 12.53 43.97
CA LEU A 429 53.52 12.26 44.67
C LEU A 429 53.52 12.79 46.12
N GLU A 430 52.36 13.15 46.67
CA GLU A 430 52.22 13.71 48.03
C GLU A 430 52.72 12.79 49.16
N SER A 431 52.77 11.48 48.94
CA SER A 431 53.25 10.49 49.91
C SER A 431 54.76 10.27 49.84
N ASN A 432 55.47 10.95 48.94
CA ASN A 432 56.92 10.82 48.76
C ASN A 432 57.68 11.83 49.66
N GLN A 433 57.83 11.49 50.94
CA GLN A 433 58.45 12.36 51.96
C GLN A 433 59.91 12.75 51.63
N THR A 434 60.65 11.88 50.93
CA THR A 434 62.04 12.14 50.52
C THR A 434 62.11 13.21 49.44
N LEU A 435 61.23 13.15 48.43
CA LEU A 435 61.10 14.18 47.40
C LEU A 435 60.68 15.54 48.00
N ILE A 436 59.72 15.55 48.93
CA ILE A 436 59.27 16.77 49.62
C ILE A 436 60.42 17.41 50.42
N THR A 437 61.22 16.58 51.11
CA THR A 437 62.38 17.05 51.87
C THR A 437 63.50 17.58 50.96
N GLN A 438 63.73 16.95 49.80
CA GLN A 438 64.69 17.39 48.79
C GLN A 438 64.28 18.71 48.13
N LEU A 439 63.00 18.89 47.80
CA LEU A 439 62.46 20.15 47.26
C LEU A 439 62.62 21.34 48.22
N ASN A 440 62.59 21.08 49.54
CA ASN A 440 62.85 22.09 50.57
C ASN A 440 64.35 22.43 50.75
N ARG A 441 65.27 21.49 50.48
CA ARG A 441 66.71 21.63 50.77
C ARG A 441 67.61 21.91 49.55
N GLN A 442 67.31 21.32 48.39
CA GLN A 442 68.10 21.40 47.15
C GLN A 442 67.18 21.79 45.98
N LYS A 443 66.74 23.05 45.97
CA LYS A 443 65.73 23.53 45.02
C LYS A 443 66.10 23.25 43.56
N THR A 444 67.30 23.57 43.10
CA THR A 444 67.62 23.63 41.66
C THR A 444 67.60 22.27 40.95
N GLU A 445 68.25 21.26 41.52
CA GLU A 445 68.32 19.90 40.93
C GLU A 445 66.97 19.16 41.08
N SER A 446 66.33 19.30 42.25
CA SER A 446 65.00 18.70 42.49
C SER A 446 63.89 19.35 41.65
N LEU A 447 64.00 20.65 41.32
CA LEU A 447 63.11 21.34 40.37
C LEU A 447 63.26 20.77 38.96
N HIS A 448 64.50 20.49 38.52
CA HIS A 448 64.75 19.89 37.21
C HIS A 448 64.17 18.47 37.14
N THR A 449 64.47 17.62 38.12
CA THR A 449 63.90 16.26 38.20
C THR A 449 62.37 16.29 38.23
N LEU A 450 61.77 17.21 39.00
CA LEU A 450 60.31 17.38 39.04
C LEU A 450 59.75 17.80 37.67
N GLY A 451 60.44 18.69 36.95
CA GLY A 451 60.08 19.10 35.59
C GLY A 451 60.12 17.94 34.59
N THR A 452 61.14 17.09 34.65
CA THR A 452 61.22 15.88 33.80
C THR A 452 60.10 14.89 34.13
N LEU A 453 59.81 14.65 35.42
CA LEU A 453 58.70 13.78 35.83
C LEU A 453 57.33 14.36 35.44
N GLU A 454 57.19 15.69 35.44
CA GLU A 454 56.01 16.41 34.95
C GLU A 454 55.78 16.17 33.45
N GLN A 455 56.84 16.17 32.64
CA GLN A 455 56.76 15.84 31.22
C GLN A 455 56.28 14.39 31.00
N TYR A 456 56.80 13.40 31.73
CA TYR A 456 56.31 12.01 31.64
C TYR A 456 54.84 11.87 32.04
N HIS A 457 54.42 12.54 33.12
CA HIS A 457 53.03 12.58 33.52
C HIS A 457 52.14 13.24 32.46
N GLN A 458 52.60 14.34 31.86
CA GLN A 458 51.88 15.06 30.81
C GLN A 458 51.71 14.19 29.55
N VAL A 459 52.72 13.41 29.14
CA VAL A 459 52.58 12.42 28.06
C VAL A 459 51.50 11.39 28.40
N GLY A 460 51.52 10.82 29.61
CA GLY A 460 50.51 9.86 30.05
C GLY A 460 49.09 10.44 30.09
N ALA A 461 48.95 11.68 30.57
CA ALA A 461 47.68 12.39 30.62
C ALA A 461 47.13 12.73 29.22
N SER A 462 48.00 13.17 28.29
CA SER A 462 47.65 13.43 26.90
C SER A 462 47.19 12.16 26.18
N LEU A 463 47.91 11.03 26.35
CA LEU A 463 47.52 9.74 25.78
C LEU A 463 46.15 9.26 26.30
N ARG A 464 45.88 9.42 27.60
CA ARG A 464 44.56 9.14 28.18
C ARG A 464 43.49 10.02 27.55
N SER A 465 43.73 11.33 27.46
CA SER A 465 42.79 12.29 26.89
C SER A 465 42.45 11.94 25.43
N ILE A 466 43.46 11.57 24.64
CA ILE A 466 43.27 11.13 23.25
C ILE A 466 42.41 9.87 23.19
N ASN A 467 42.74 8.84 23.99
CA ASN A 467 41.97 7.58 24.01
C ASN A 467 40.51 7.79 24.43
N VAL A 468 40.27 8.60 25.47
CA VAL A 468 38.91 8.91 25.92
C VAL A 468 38.13 9.67 24.86
N CYS A 469 38.74 10.67 24.21
CA CYS A 469 38.09 11.42 23.14
C CYS A 469 37.84 10.56 21.89
N ALA A 470 38.77 9.67 21.54
CA ALA A 470 38.63 8.76 20.40
C ALA A 470 37.53 7.71 20.64
N ALA A 471 37.45 7.14 21.85
CA ALA A 471 36.36 6.27 22.25
C ALA A 471 35.01 6.99 22.15
N ARG A 472 34.93 8.22 22.68
CA ARG A 472 33.71 9.05 22.60
C ARG A 472 33.28 9.33 21.15
N ILE A 473 34.23 9.56 20.24
CA ILE A 473 33.94 9.72 18.80
C ILE A 473 33.41 8.40 18.21
N ALA A 474 34.02 7.27 18.55
CA ALA A 474 33.56 5.96 18.08
C ALA A 474 32.14 5.65 18.57
N ASP A 475 31.83 5.94 19.83
CA ASP A 475 30.50 5.78 20.41
C ASP A 475 29.47 6.70 19.72
N MET A 476 29.79 7.99 19.51
CA MET A 476 28.92 8.90 18.75
C MET A 476 28.66 8.43 17.32
N VAL A 477 29.70 7.98 16.61
CA VAL A 477 29.56 7.44 15.24
C VAL A 477 28.74 6.15 15.22
N LYS A 478 28.86 5.30 16.25
CA LYS A 478 28.03 4.10 16.41
C LYS A 478 26.55 4.48 16.58
N SER A 479 26.22 5.45 17.44
CA SER A 479 24.85 5.94 17.63
C SER A 479 24.29 6.63 16.37
N LEU A 480 25.11 7.37 15.63
CA LEU A 480 24.73 7.96 14.33
C LEU A 480 24.46 6.93 13.25
N LYS A 481 25.18 5.81 13.26
CA LYS A 481 24.98 4.73 12.31
C LYS A 481 23.59 4.08 12.45
N GLY A 482 22.96 4.17 13.64
CA GLY A 482 21.55 3.81 13.84
C GLY A 482 20.58 4.69 13.05
N TYR A 483 20.87 6.00 12.96
CA TYR A 483 20.05 6.98 12.21
C TYR A 483 20.23 6.92 10.68
N ALA A 484 21.40 6.49 10.22
CA ALA A 484 21.78 6.53 8.79
C ALA A 484 21.54 5.21 8.05
N ARG A 485 21.00 4.17 8.71
CA ARG A 485 20.57 2.94 8.03
C ARG A 485 19.34 3.24 7.18
N SER A 486 19.55 3.49 5.90
CA SER A 486 18.50 3.74 4.91
C SER A 486 17.72 2.48 4.49
N ASP A 487 18.02 1.31 5.06
CA ASP A 487 17.63 0.03 4.47
C ASP A 487 16.74 -0.85 5.37
N ASP A 488 16.27 -0.38 6.53
CA ASP A 488 15.45 -1.19 7.44
C ASP A 488 14.11 -0.53 7.81
N GLU A 489 13.24 -0.38 6.82
CA GLU A 489 11.79 -0.26 7.05
C GLU A 489 11.15 -1.63 7.40
N SER A 490 11.96 -2.69 7.53
CA SER A 490 11.47 -4.02 7.86
C SER A 490 11.23 -4.17 9.37
N LEU A 491 10.21 -4.94 9.72
CA LEU A 491 9.92 -5.31 11.09
C LEU A 491 10.95 -6.36 11.54
N HIS A 492 11.65 -6.10 12.63
CA HIS A 492 12.50 -7.10 13.25
C HIS A 492 12.43 -7.02 14.78
N PHE A 493 12.84 -8.09 15.44
CA PHE A 493 12.92 -8.13 16.90
C PHE A 493 14.06 -7.22 17.37
N ALA A 494 13.74 -6.27 18.24
CA ALA A 494 14.72 -5.34 18.81
C ALA A 494 14.46 -5.10 20.30
N ASP A 495 15.51 -4.72 21.02
CA ASP A 495 15.43 -4.25 22.39
C ASP A 495 15.02 -2.78 22.40
N LEU A 496 13.90 -2.47 23.05
CA LEU A 496 13.37 -1.11 23.13
C LEU A 496 14.24 -0.21 24.03
N HIS A 497 14.93 -0.78 25.03
CA HIS A 497 15.79 -0.01 25.93
C HIS A 497 17.04 0.48 25.22
N GLU A 498 17.62 -0.31 24.31
CA GLU A 498 18.79 0.09 23.53
C GLU A 498 18.51 1.38 22.73
N GLY A 499 17.35 1.47 22.08
CA GLY A 499 16.95 2.67 21.33
C GLY A 499 16.70 3.91 22.20
N ILE A 500 16.22 3.73 23.44
CA ILE A 500 16.03 4.83 24.39
C ILE A 500 17.38 5.33 24.91
N GLU A 501 18.26 4.42 25.32
CA GLU A 501 19.61 4.75 25.79
C GLU A 501 20.43 5.47 24.73
N ASP A 502 20.39 5.00 23.47
CA ASP A 502 21.02 5.67 22.34
C ASP A 502 20.51 7.12 22.17
N THR A 503 19.22 7.33 22.38
CA THR A 503 18.60 8.66 22.30
C THR A 503 19.02 9.55 23.47
N LEU A 504 19.13 9.00 24.68
CA LEU A 504 19.62 9.74 25.85
C LEU A 504 21.07 10.19 25.68
N VAL A 505 21.92 9.35 25.07
CA VAL A 505 23.31 9.71 24.73
C VAL A 505 23.35 10.90 23.77
N ILE A 506 22.47 10.95 22.77
CA ILE A 506 22.40 12.09 21.82
C ILE A 506 22.03 13.40 22.54
N PHE A 507 21.16 13.33 23.56
CA PHE A 507 20.75 14.50 24.34
C PHE A 507 21.60 14.76 25.59
N GLU A 508 22.73 14.06 25.79
CA GLU A 508 23.55 14.12 27.00
C GLU A 508 23.90 15.58 27.38
N ASN A 509 24.32 16.40 26.41
CA ASN A 509 24.71 17.78 26.69
C ASN A 509 23.54 18.70 27.10
N LYS A 510 22.33 18.46 26.60
CA LYS A 510 21.13 19.18 27.03
C LYS A 510 20.66 18.70 28.39
N LEU A 511 20.77 17.39 28.65
CA LEU A 511 20.34 16.75 29.90
C LEU A 511 21.33 16.92 31.06
N LYS A 512 22.58 17.32 30.79
CA LYS A 512 23.65 17.48 31.79
C LYS A 512 23.31 18.37 32.99
N MET A 513 22.43 19.35 32.79
CA MET A 513 21.98 20.30 33.83
C MET A 513 20.69 19.85 34.53
N HIS A 514 20.15 18.70 34.15
CA HIS A 514 18.86 18.17 34.57
C HIS A 514 19.03 16.77 35.17
N LYS A 515 18.03 16.33 35.95
CA LYS A 515 18.05 15.00 36.57
C LYS A 515 17.33 14.01 35.67
N VAL A 516 18.03 12.97 35.22
CA VAL A 516 17.42 11.86 34.47
C VAL A 516 17.43 10.62 35.35
N THR A 517 16.29 9.94 35.46
CA THR A 517 16.16 8.69 36.23
C THR A 517 15.47 7.64 35.36
N THR A 518 16.09 6.48 35.22
CA THR A 518 15.58 5.35 34.43
C THR A 518 15.23 4.19 35.35
N ASP A 519 14.09 3.56 35.10
CA ASP A 519 13.56 2.41 35.86
C ASP A 519 12.97 1.39 34.87
N TYR A 520 13.81 0.47 34.43
CA TYR A 520 13.48 -0.49 33.38
C TYR A 520 13.07 -1.85 33.96
N ALA A 521 11.84 -2.28 33.67
CA ALA A 521 11.44 -3.68 33.83
C ALA A 521 12.02 -4.54 32.70
N GLU A 522 12.26 -5.84 32.94
CA GLU A 522 12.66 -6.78 31.88
C GLU A 522 11.57 -6.88 30.81
N LEU A 523 11.91 -6.46 29.58
CA LEU A 523 11.04 -6.56 28.40
C LEU A 523 11.64 -7.60 27.43
N PRO A 524 10.82 -8.45 26.79
CA PRO A 524 11.30 -9.28 25.69
C PRO A 524 11.60 -8.42 24.45
N ASN A 525 12.43 -8.93 23.55
CA ASN A 525 12.62 -8.32 22.24
C ASN A 525 11.27 -8.19 21.55
N THR A 526 10.98 -7.00 21.04
CA THR A 526 9.67 -6.66 20.46
C THR A 526 9.83 -6.51 18.96
N LEU A 527 8.92 -7.11 18.19
CA LEU A 527 8.87 -6.96 16.74
C LEU A 527 8.48 -5.51 16.39
N CYS A 528 9.43 -4.73 15.88
CA CYS A 528 9.22 -3.32 15.58
C CYS A 528 10.12 -2.82 14.45
N GLN A 529 9.88 -1.60 13.99
CA GLN A 529 10.77 -0.83 13.13
C GLN A 529 11.61 0.10 14.03
N PRO A 530 12.88 -0.23 14.36
CA PRO A 530 13.60 0.51 15.38
C PRO A 530 13.85 1.96 15.02
N ILE A 531 14.08 2.27 13.74
CA ILE A 531 14.29 3.65 13.26
C ILE A 531 13.03 4.49 13.51
N ALA A 532 11.85 3.92 13.27
CA ALA A 532 10.59 4.60 13.51
C ALA A 532 10.37 4.83 15.01
N LEU A 533 10.62 3.83 15.86
CA LEU A 533 10.51 3.99 17.31
C LEU A 533 11.56 4.96 17.87
N GLN A 534 12.77 5.00 17.31
CA GLN A 534 13.80 5.96 17.70
C GLN A 534 13.37 7.41 17.41
N GLN A 535 12.62 7.65 16.34
CA GLN A 535 11.98 8.95 16.09
C GLN A 535 10.93 9.29 17.16
N VAL A 536 10.18 8.30 17.65
CA VAL A 536 9.25 8.49 18.79
C VAL A 536 10.01 8.91 20.04
N TRP A 537 11.06 8.17 20.44
CA TRP A 537 11.86 8.49 21.63
C TRP A 537 12.47 9.88 21.55
N THR A 538 13.02 10.24 20.38
CA THR A 538 13.63 11.55 20.13
C THR A 538 12.65 12.68 20.31
N ASN A 539 11.44 12.54 19.77
CA ASN A 539 10.41 13.56 19.89
C ASN A 539 9.90 13.72 21.32
N LEU A 540 9.67 12.61 22.04
CA LEU A 540 9.20 12.65 23.41
C LEU A 540 10.25 13.25 24.36
N ILE A 541 11.51 12.84 24.24
CA ILE A 541 12.62 13.36 25.06
C ILE A 541 12.90 14.83 24.73
N SER A 542 12.91 15.21 23.45
CA SER A 542 13.09 16.61 23.04
C SER A 542 11.98 17.51 23.57
N ASN A 543 10.72 17.06 23.49
CA ASN A 543 9.58 17.82 24.03
C ASN A 543 9.65 17.97 25.56
N ALA A 544 10.10 16.94 26.28
CA ALA A 544 10.34 17.03 27.72
C ALA A 544 11.43 18.06 28.04
N ILE A 545 12.55 18.02 27.32
CA ILE A 545 13.67 18.98 27.51
C ILE A 545 13.20 20.42 27.27
N ASP A 546 12.46 20.66 26.21
CA ASP A 546 11.98 21.99 25.86
C ASP A 546 10.96 22.54 26.88
N ALA A 547 10.29 21.65 27.63
CA ALA A 547 9.33 22.02 28.66
C ALA A 547 9.96 22.21 30.06
N PHE A 548 11.23 21.86 30.25
CA PHE A 548 11.85 21.88 31.57
C PHE A 548 11.94 23.29 32.19
N PRO A 549 11.82 23.40 33.52
CA PRO A 549 12.29 24.55 34.27
C PRO A 549 13.83 24.56 34.36
N ASP A 550 14.43 25.60 34.97
CA ASP A 550 15.89 25.75 35.14
C ASP A 550 16.61 24.48 35.69
N LYS A 551 15.90 23.67 36.48
CA LYS A 551 16.31 22.33 36.93
C LYS A 551 15.23 21.29 36.65
N GLY A 552 15.11 20.89 35.40
CA GLY A 552 14.23 19.80 34.97
C GLY A 552 14.57 18.43 35.55
N GLU A 553 13.55 17.58 35.61
CA GLU A 553 13.63 16.16 35.95
C GLU A 553 12.86 15.36 34.89
N LEU A 554 13.49 14.30 34.37
CA LEU A 554 12.89 13.32 33.46
C LEU A 554 12.98 11.93 34.08
N VAL A 555 11.84 11.27 34.19
CA VAL A 555 11.72 9.89 34.67
C VAL A 555 11.23 9.04 33.51
N ILE A 556 12.00 8.02 33.16
CA ILE A 556 11.63 7.03 32.14
C ILE A 556 11.40 5.70 32.84
N GLN A 557 10.21 5.12 32.66
CA GLN A 557 9.88 3.81 33.24
C GLN A 557 9.35 2.87 32.17
N SER A 558 9.69 1.58 32.27
CA SER A 558 9.09 0.54 31.43
C SER A 558 8.38 -0.52 32.25
N ARG A 559 7.26 -1.05 31.75
CA ARG A 559 6.47 -2.12 32.38
C ARG A 559 5.86 -3.06 31.34
N LEU A 560 5.67 -4.32 31.72
CA LEU A 560 4.82 -5.26 31.01
C LEU A 560 3.39 -5.13 31.55
N VAL A 561 2.43 -4.91 30.67
CA VAL A 561 1.01 -4.80 31.03
C VAL A 561 0.20 -5.72 30.12
N GLU A 562 -0.59 -6.60 30.71
CA GLU A 562 -1.53 -7.44 29.99
C GLU A 562 -2.91 -6.76 29.95
N LYS A 563 -3.47 -6.59 28.75
CA LYS A 563 -4.77 -5.95 28.53
C LYS A 563 -5.49 -6.69 27.41
N ASP A 564 -6.74 -7.07 27.64
CA ASP A 564 -7.60 -7.75 26.65
C ASP A 564 -6.95 -8.99 26.01
N SER A 565 -6.27 -9.82 26.81
CA SER A 565 -5.51 -11.01 26.38
C SER A 565 -4.32 -10.73 25.45
N GLN A 566 -3.87 -9.48 25.37
CA GLN A 566 -2.66 -9.08 24.66
C GLN A 566 -1.64 -8.49 25.65
N THR A 567 -0.38 -8.89 25.51
CA THR A 567 0.72 -8.32 26.31
C THR A 567 1.25 -7.07 25.62
N TYR A 568 1.47 -6.00 26.40
CA TYR A 568 2.02 -4.73 25.95
C TYR A 568 3.30 -4.36 26.71
N ALA A 569 4.30 -3.87 25.97
CA ALA A 569 5.39 -3.08 26.50
C ALA A 569 4.92 -1.63 26.66
N VAL A 570 4.88 -1.16 27.90
CA VAL A 570 4.44 0.20 28.26
C VAL A 570 5.63 1.01 28.72
N ILE A 571 5.93 2.11 28.02
CA ILE A 571 7.08 2.97 28.31
C ILE A 571 6.56 4.39 28.59
N SER A 572 6.79 4.89 29.80
CA SER A 572 6.36 6.22 30.22
C SER A 572 7.52 7.20 30.33
N PHE A 573 7.36 8.38 29.75
CA PHE A 573 8.27 9.52 29.83
C PHE A 573 7.59 10.62 30.63
N LYS A 574 8.03 10.83 31.87
CA LYS A 574 7.45 11.83 32.77
C LYS A 574 8.43 12.97 33.04
N ASP A 575 8.06 14.18 32.65
CA ASP A 575 8.79 15.41 32.96
C ASP A 575 8.09 16.25 34.03
N ASN A 576 8.85 17.11 34.70
CA ASN A 576 8.34 18.13 35.63
C ASN A 576 8.20 19.52 34.97
N GLY A 577 7.93 19.56 33.68
CA GLY A 577 7.87 20.76 32.86
C GLY A 577 6.61 21.61 33.09
N CYS A 578 6.42 22.58 32.19
CA CYS A 578 5.31 23.54 32.26
C CYS A 578 3.90 22.92 32.12
N GLY A 579 3.78 21.65 31.73
CA GLY A 579 2.51 20.94 31.61
C GLY A 579 1.62 21.44 30.46
N ILE A 580 0.56 20.68 30.15
CA ILE A 580 -0.36 20.92 29.03
C ILE A 580 -1.77 21.14 29.59
N PRO A 581 -2.46 22.25 29.24
CA PRO A 581 -3.85 22.48 29.64
C PRO A 581 -4.78 21.37 29.11
N GLU A 582 -5.77 20.96 29.90
CA GLU A 582 -6.71 19.88 29.54
C GLU A 582 -7.46 20.15 28.22
N SER A 583 -7.75 21.43 27.92
CA SER A 583 -8.37 21.85 26.66
C SER A 583 -7.49 21.62 25.43
N GLN A 584 -6.17 21.51 25.60
CA GLN A 584 -5.20 21.36 24.52
C GLN A 584 -4.65 19.93 24.39
N GLN A 585 -4.83 19.06 25.39
CA GLN A 585 -4.27 17.71 25.40
C GLN A 585 -4.73 16.83 24.23
N LYS A 586 -5.93 17.06 23.67
CA LYS A 586 -6.37 16.37 22.44
C LYS A 586 -5.80 17.01 21.17
N ALA A 587 -5.62 18.32 21.18
CA ALA A 587 -5.15 19.09 20.03
C ALA A 587 -3.65 18.96 19.78
N ILE A 588 -2.85 18.57 20.78
CA ILE A 588 -1.38 18.40 20.62
C ILE A 588 -0.98 17.35 19.57
N PHE A 589 -1.92 16.48 19.20
CA PHE A 589 -1.73 15.45 18.18
C PHE A 589 -2.26 15.86 16.80
N GLU A 590 -2.93 17.01 16.69
CA GLU A 590 -3.39 17.54 15.41
C GLU A 590 -2.22 18.09 14.58
N LEU A 591 -2.32 17.96 13.25
CA LEU A 591 -1.30 18.46 12.33
C LEU A 591 -1.12 19.98 12.47
N ASN A 592 0.14 20.42 12.50
CA ASN A 592 0.56 21.83 12.61
C ASN A 592 0.23 22.49 13.96
N PHE A 593 -0.15 21.72 14.99
CA PHE A 593 -0.32 22.26 16.33
C PHE A 593 1.05 22.53 16.97
N THR A 594 1.38 23.80 17.19
CA THR A 594 2.63 24.20 17.84
C THR A 594 2.42 25.32 18.84
N THR A 595 3.08 25.21 19.99
CA THR A 595 3.08 26.23 21.06
C THR A 595 4.38 27.05 21.07
N LYS A 596 5.30 26.80 20.13
CA LYS A 596 6.61 27.46 20.04
C LYS A 596 6.50 28.72 19.16
N LYS A 597 6.96 29.88 19.66
CA LYS A 597 6.96 31.17 18.92
C LYS A 597 7.90 31.15 17.71
N GLU A 598 7.56 31.92 16.68
CA GLU A 598 8.38 32.16 15.47
C GLU A 598 9.84 32.46 15.84
N GLY A 599 10.73 31.49 15.60
CA GLY A 599 12.14 31.54 15.96
C GLY A 599 12.71 30.21 16.48
N ASN A 600 11.89 29.38 17.14
CA ASN A 600 12.21 27.98 17.43
C ASN A 600 11.34 27.09 16.53
N PHE A 601 11.94 26.45 15.53
CA PHE A 601 11.25 25.63 14.53
C PHE A 601 10.60 24.40 15.18
N GLY A 602 9.38 24.54 15.68
CA GLY A 602 8.45 23.45 15.91
C GLY A 602 7.32 23.56 14.91
N LEU A 603 7.40 22.82 13.79
CA LEU A 603 6.35 22.80 12.75
C LEU A 603 5.01 22.23 13.27
N GLY A 604 4.99 21.65 14.47
CA GLY A 604 3.78 21.08 15.07
C GLY A 604 3.38 19.73 14.48
N ILE A 605 4.36 18.98 13.96
CA ILE A 605 4.12 17.71 13.25
C ILE A 605 4.69 16.51 14.05
N GLY A 606 5.73 16.71 14.86
CA GLY A 606 6.41 15.63 15.60
C GLY A 606 5.53 14.68 16.41
N LEU A 607 4.57 15.17 17.22
CA LEU A 607 3.66 14.31 17.99
C LEU A 607 2.63 13.58 17.11
N SER A 608 2.21 14.19 16.00
CA SER A 608 1.32 13.54 15.02
C SER A 608 2.02 12.38 14.30
N ILE A 609 3.32 12.54 13.99
CA ILE A 609 4.14 11.44 13.47
C ILE A 609 4.32 10.34 14.51
N CYS A 610 4.55 10.68 15.77
CA CYS A 610 4.63 9.67 16.82
C CYS A 610 3.36 8.82 16.88
N GLN A 611 2.17 9.42 16.80
CA GLN A 611 0.93 8.66 16.72
C GLN A 611 0.84 7.77 15.48
N GLN A 612 1.25 8.27 14.31
CA GLN A 612 1.23 7.47 13.07
C GLN A 612 2.17 6.27 13.15
N ILE A 613 3.39 6.47 13.65
CA ILE A 613 4.37 5.39 13.86
C ILE A 613 3.79 4.35 14.82
N MET A 614 3.20 4.80 15.92
CA MET A 614 2.59 3.92 16.91
C MET A 614 1.40 3.15 16.35
N ALA A 615 0.53 3.79 15.56
CA ALA A 615 -0.57 3.13 14.88
C ALA A 615 -0.08 2.06 13.89
N GLY A 616 1.02 2.31 13.17
CA GLY A 616 1.68 1.32 12.31
C GLY A 616 2.17 0.08 13.07
N HIS A 617 2.52 0.25 14.36
CA HIS A 617 2.91 -0.84 15.27
C HIS A 617 1.72 -1.43 16.05
N LYS A 618 0.47 -1.08 15.70
CA LYS A 618 -0.75 -1.45 16.44
C LYS A 618 -0.72 -1.00 17.91
N GLY A 619 0.02 0.07 18.20
CA GLY A 619 0.14 0.70 19.51
C GLY A 619 -0.46 2.10 19.54
N TRP A 620 -0.36 2.77 20.69
CA TRP A 620 -0.85 4.15 20.85
C TRP A 620 -0.03 4.94 21.88
N ILE A 621 -0.26 6.25 21.95
CA ILE A 621 0.36 7.14 22.95
C ILE A 621 -0.74 7.78 23.78
N GLU A 622 -0.60 7.69 25.10
CA GLU A 622 -1.45 8.38 26.07
C GLU A 622 -0.71 9.58 26.65
N VAL A 623 -1.46 10.65 26.91
CA VAL A 623 -0.96 11.83 27.58
C VAL A 623 -1.70 12.02 28.90
N GLU A 624 -0.94 12.15 29.97
CA GLU A 624 -1.43 12.62 31.27
C GLU A 624 -0.62 13.85 31.63
N SER A 625 -1.26 15.01 31.74
CA SER A 625 -0.55 16.24 32.04
C SER A 625 -1.33 17.14 32.98
N LYS A 626 -0.61 17.85 33.85
CA LYS A 626 -1.16 18.87 34.73
C LYS A 626 -0.35 20.15 34.57
N LEU A 627 -1.05 21.24 34.24
CA LEU A 627 -0.45 22.54 34.01
C LEU A 627 0.44 22.97 35.19
N ASN A 628 1.65 23.43 34.86
CA ASN A 628 2.73 23.84 35.75
C ASN A 628 3.19 22.76 36.75
N HIS A 629 2.92 21.48 36.50
CA HIS A 629 3.34 20.39 37.39
C HIS A 629 4.14 19.32 36.64
N PHE A 630 3.53 18.68 35.65
CA PHE A 630 4.16 17.57 34.93
C PHE A 630 3.46 17.29 33.60
N THR A 631 4.18 16.63 32.70
CA THR A 631 3.61 15.90 31.57
C THR A 631 4.15 14.48 31.59
N CYS A 632 3.27 13.52 31.33
CA CYS A 632 3.59 12.10 31.24
C CYS A 632 3.07 11.60 29.89
N MET A 633 3.99 11.20 29.02
CA MET A 633 3.68 10.56 27.74
C MET A 633 3.92 9.07 27.88
N THR A 634 2.89 8.26 27.64
CA THR A 634 2.95 6.80 27.81
C THR A 634 2.76 6.12 26.47
N VAL A 635 3.77 5.38 26.03
CA VAL A 635 3.78 4.63 24.77
C VAL A 635 3.40 3.19 25.04
N TRP A 636 2.41 2.70 24.32
CA TRP A 636 1.89 1.33 24.41
C TRP A 636 2.24 0.57 23.13
N LEU A 637 3.10 -0.45 23.23
CA LEU A 637 3.50 -1.32 22.12
C LEU A 637 3.05 -2.76 22.38
N PRO A 638 2.28 -3.40 21.47
CA PRO A 638 1.96 -4.81 21.63
C PRO A 638 3.21 -5.67 21.43
N ILE A 639 3.35 -6.69 22.27
CA ILE A 639 4.42 -7.69 22.15
C ILE A 639 3.85 -8.92 21.46
N THR A 640 4.28 -9.17 20.23
CA THR A 640 4.07 -10.43 19.53
C THR A 640 5.17 -11.41 19.93
N GLN A 641 4.80 -12.61 20.37
CA GLN A 641 5.77 -13.67 20.65
C GLN A 641 6.26 -14.31 19.34
N GLU A 642 7.52 -14.75 19.28
CA GLU A 642 8.03 -15.59 18.18
C GLU A 642 7.18 -16.87 18.10
N GLY A 643 6.19 -16.91 17.20
CA GLY A 643 5.26 -18.03 17.04
C GLY A 643 3.82 -17.68 16.64
N ASP A 644 3.42 -16.40 16.70
CA ASP A 644 2.05 -15.95 16.35
C ASP A 644 1.84 -15.60 14.86
N GLU A 645 2.84 -15.79 14.00
CA GLU A 645 2.63 -15.78 12.54
C GLU A 645 2.19 -17.18 12.07
N ALA A 646 0.87 -17.36 11.96
CA ALA A 646 0.23 -18.46 11.23
C ALA A 646 -0.57 -17.93 10.05
#